data_AF-A0A438F7V3-F1
#
_entry.id   AF-A0A438F7V3-F1
#
_cell.length_a   1.000
_cell.length_b   1.000
_cell.length_c   1.000
_cell.angle_alpha   90.00
_cell.angle_beta   90.00
_cell.angle_gamma   90.00
#
_symmetry.space_group_name_H-M   'P 1'
#
loop_
_entity.id
_entity.type
_entity.pdbx_description
1 polymer ?
#
loop_
_entity_poly.entity_id
_entity_poly.type
_entity_poly.pdbx_seq_one_letter_code
_entity_poly.pdbx_strand_id
1 'polypeptide(L)'
;MDSSLPLQLCYVRKSTAIINRWYTLIHSTALMALVYYRASFLFQNPENRAHTPASPWLLVFAGELILSFIWLLGQAYRWRPVTRTLFPERLPEDKHLPAIDVFICTADPKREPTFGVMNTVISAMALDYPPERLHVYVSDDGGSSLTLYGMKEAWAFARSWLPFCRTHGIKTRCPEAYFSSAEDDEGADLRGTEFFEERKKIKKEFELFRERVMRATENGAEEAEMPILVYVSREKTYSHPHHFKAGALNVLLRVSSMISNSPYILVLDCDMYCNDPASVRQAMCCHLDPKLSPSLAFVQFPQRFHNISSNDIYDSQMRSAFSTLWEGMDGLDGPVLSGTGFYMKRVALYGTSIQGDTSLTELRQTFGYSDEFIKSLSPKYLPNISNGGDSLSAQFVGSSVTNLNDLLVQGTRWSSGLVDVGISKFCPFIYGPLKTSFLENICYSELSFFPFYFLPVWCFGTIPQLCLFHGVPLYPEVSNSFFGVFPFIFLSACSKHLLEVILAGGSIQTWSNEQRIWMIKSVTSHLYGSLDAIMKRISMRKASFLPTNKVVDSDHVKLYQMGKFDFRISTTVLASMVTLVVLNMVAFMAGLARAIVFGNWEKMLIQVLLSLYILIMSYPVIEGMILRKDKGRIPYSVTLLSIVFAMVFLTLGSVVLLY
;
A
#
# COMPACT_ATOMS: atom_id res chain seq x y z
N MET A 1 5.63 14.05 -42.96
CA MET A 1 6.00 14.03 -41.52
C MET A 1 4.76 14.48 -40.76
N ASP A 2 3.82 13.59 -40.50
CA ASP A 2 2.65 13.95 -39.68
C ASP A 2 3.06 13.89 -38.21
N SER A 3 3.24 15.06 -37.62
CA SER A 3 3.44 15.20 -36.18
C SER A 3 2.12 15.00 -35.45
N SER A 4 1.72 13.73 -35.27
CA SER A 4 0.59 13.36 -34.42
C SER A 4 0.74 14.02 -33.04
N LEU A 5 -0.35 14.63 -32.53
CA LEU A 5 -0.36 15.23 -31.20
C LEU A 5 0.04 14.20 -30.13
N PRO A 6 0.75 14.60 -29.06
CA PRO A 6 1.19 13.66 -28.03
C PRO A 6 0.00 13.04 -27.29
N LEU A 7 0.06 11.73 -27.01
CA LEU A 7 -0.97 11.00 -26.27
C LEU A 7 -0.87 11.22 -24.76
N GLN A 8 0.30 11.64 -24.27
CA GLN A 8 0.51 12.04 -22.88
C GLN A 8 1.49 13.21 -22.77
N LEU A 9 1.33 14.02 -21.71
CA LEU A 9 2.28 15.06 -21.32
C LEU A 9 2.67 14.86 -19.85
N CYS A 10 3.95 15.09 -19.55
CA CYS A 10 4.54 14.92 -18.22
C CYS A 10 5.08 16.27 -17.72
N TYR A 11 4.63 16.72 -16.56
CA TYR A 11 4.97 18.01 -15.97
C TYR A 11 5.72 17.82 -14.65
N VAL A 12 6.89 18.46 -14.51
CA VAL A 12 7.64 18.44 -13.24
C VAL A 12 7.05 19.46 -12.27
N ARG A 13 6.72 19.06 -11.04
CA ARG A 13 6.25 19.95 -9.96
C ARG A 13 7.44 20.78 -9.41
N LYS A 14 7.92 21.74 -10.21
CA LYS A 14 9.16 22.50 -9.99
C LYS A 14 9.28 23.07 -8.57
N SER A 15 8.26 23.75 -8.06
CA SER A 15 8.26 24.35 -6.72
C SER A 15 8.44 23.30 -5.62
N THR A 16 7.71 22.19 -5.70
CA THR A 16 7.82 21.06 -4.77
C THR A 16 9.22 20.43 -4.82
N ALA A 17 9.78 20.24 -6.02
CA ALA A 17 11.13 19.71 -6.19
C ALA A 17 12.20 20.63 -5.57
N ILE A 18 12.07 21.96 -5.73
CA ILE A 18 12.97 22.95 -5.12
C ILE A 18 12.87 22.90 -3.59
N ILE A 19 11.66 22.90 -3.04
CA ILE A 19 11.42 22.82 -1.58
C ILE A 19 12.01 21.51 -1.01
N ASN A 20 11.78 20.37 -1.67
CA ASN A 20 12.31 19.08 -1.26
C ASN A 20 13.83 19.05 -1.23
N ARG A 21 14.50 19.60 -2.25
CA ARG A 21 15.98 19.64 -2.33
C ARG A 21 16.60 20.54 -1.27
N TRP A 22 16.01 21.72 -1.02
CA TRP A 22 16.45 22.60 0.06
C TRP A 22 16.23 21.97 1.45
N TYR A 23 15.08 21.35 1.68
CA TYR A 23 14.81 20.58 2.89
C TYR A 23 15.86 19.47 3.08
N THR A 24 16.12 18.68 2.03
CA THR A 24 17.13 17.60 2.07
C THR A 24 18.50 18.14 2.46
N LEU A 25 18.94 19.24 1.85
CA LEU A 25 20.24 19.86 2.15
C LEU A 25 20.32 20.35 3.61
N ILE A 26 19.35 21.16 4.06
CA ILE A 26 19.37 21.76 5.40
C ILE A 26 19.26 20.68 6.48
N HIS A 27 18.36 19.71 6.28
CA HIS A 27 18.15 18.62 7.24
C HIS A 27 19.37 17.68 7.29
N SER A 28 20.00 17.38 6.14
CA SER A 28 21.26 16.60 6.12
C SER A 28 22.39 17.30 6.88
N THR A 29 22.51 18.63 6.78
CA THR A 29 23.47 19.40 7.57
C THR A 29 23.23 19.27 9.08
N ALA A 30 21.97 19.27 9.52
CA ALA A 30 21.64 19.03 10.92
C ALA A 30 21.94 17.58 11.35
N LEU A 31 21.66 16.58 10.51
CA LEU A 31 22.03 15.18 10.77
C LEU A 31 23.56 15.01 10.87
N MET A 32 24.35 15.68 10.01
CA MET A 32 25.81 15.68 10.13
C MET A 32 26.29 16.31 11.45
N ALA A 33 25.65 17.39 11.91
CA ALA A 33 25.95 18.00 13.20
C ALA A 33 25.59 17.08 14.39
N LEU A 34 24.48 16.33 14.31
CA LEU A 34 24.12 15.30 15.29
C LEU A 34 25.15 14.17 15.32
N VAL A 35 25.54 13.65 14.14
CA VAL A 35 26.55 12.57 14.04
C VAL A 35 27.89 13.02 14.59
N TYR A 36 28.33 14.25 14.27
CA TYR A 36 29.53 14.84 14.84
C TYR A 36 29.46 14.94 16.36
N TYR A 37 28.36 15.48 16.91
CA TYR A 37 28.16 15.57 18.36
C TYR A 37 28.22 14.19 19.03
N ARG A 38 27.48 13.21 18.52
CA ARG A 38 27.45 11.83 19.04
C ARG A 38 28.79 11.12 18.97
N ALA A 39 29.52 11.28 17.86
CA ALA A 39 30.84 10.71 17.68
C ALA A 39 31.88 11.38 18.60
N SER A 40 31.81 12.71 18.78
CA SER A 40 32.77 13.46 19.61
C SER A 40 32.83 12.95 21.06
N PHE A 41 31.69 12.53 21.63
CA PHE A 41 31.62 11.91 22.97
C PHE A 41 32.42 10.61 23.08
N LEU A 42 32.54 9.83 21.99
CA LEU A 42 33.34 8.59 21.98
C LEU A 42 34.85 8.89 22.10
N PHE A 43 35.29 10.06 21.63
CA PHE A 43 36.69 10.50 21.69
C PHE A 43 37.02 11.34 22.93
N GLN A 44 36.04 11.65 23.79
CA GLN A 44 36.30 12.27 25.09
C GLN A 44 36.89 11.26 26.08
N ASN A 45 37.90 11.70 26.84
CA ASN A 45 38.49 10.93 27.95
C ASN A 45 37.38 10.44 28.90
N PRO A 46 37.44 9.20 29.43
CA PRO A 46 36.42 8.67 30.33
C PRO A 46 36.12 9.55 31.55
N GLU A 47 37.13 10.23 32.10
CA GLU A 47 37.02 11.18 33.21
C GLU A 47 36.28 12.48 32.85
N ASN A 48 36.32 12.87 31.57
CA ASN A 48 35.67 14.07 31.04
C ASN A 48 34.27 13.79 30.46
N ARG A 49 33.88 12.51 30.32
CA ARG A 49 32.50 12.17 29.99
C ARG A 49 31.65 12.54 31.20
N ALA A 50 30.69 13.43 31.00
CA ALA A 50 29.58 13.59 31.94
C ALA A 50 29.02 12.18 32.27
N HIS A 51 28.52 11.97 33.50
CA HIS A 51 28.18 10.66 34.10
C HIS A 51 27.10 9.81 33.39
N THR A 52 26.84 10.07 32.10
CA THR A 52 26.05 9.26 31.17
C THR A 52 26.78 7.95 30.83
N PRO A 53 26.19 6.78 31.13
CA PRO A 53 26.75 5.48 30.76
C PRO A 53 26.87 5.32 29.23
N ALA A 54 27.89 4.60 28.78
CA ALA A 54 28.20 4.44 27.36
C ALA A 54 27.14 3.61 26.59
N SER A 55 26.53 2.63 27.25
CA SER A 55 25.48 1.74 26.75
C SER A 55 24.28 2.48 26.15
N PRO A 56 23.52 3.31 26.90
CA PRO A 56 22.36 4.01 26.36
C PRO A 56 22.76 5.09 25.35
N TRP A 57 23.96 5.68 25.45
CA TRP A 57 24.48 6.61 24.44
C TRP A 57 24.68 5.91 23.09
N LEU A 58 25.36 4.75 23.09
CA LEU A 58 25.61 3.95 21.89
C LEU A 58 24.32 3.41 21.27
N LEU A 59 23.36 2.95 22.08
CA LEU A 59 22.07 2.47 21.58
C LEU A 59 21.24 3.59 20.93
N VAL A 60 21.15 4.76 21.58
CA VAL A 60 20.45 5.92 21.01
C VAL A 60 21.16 6.40 19.74
N PHE A 61 22.49 6.46 19.72
CA PHE A 61 23.22 6.83 18.51
C PHE A 61 23.01 5.83 17.36
N ALA A 62 23.00 4.52 17.64
CA ALA A 62 22.66 3.51 16.63
C ALA A 62 21.22 3.67 16.10
N GLY A 63 20.27 3.99 16.97
CA GLY A 63 18.90 4.36 16.57
C GLY A 63 18.86 5.60 15.67
N GLU A 64 19.55 6.67 16.06
CA GLU A 64 19.67 7.91 15.27
C GLU A 64 20.30 7.65 13.89
N LEU A 65 21.34 6.79 13.80
CA LEU A 65 21.98 6.42 12.54
C LEU A 65 21.04 5.60 11.63
N ILE A 66 20.32 4.61 12.16
CA ILE A 66 19.34 3.82 11.40
C ILE A 66 18.20 4.73 10.90
N LEU A 67 17.69 5.61 11.76
CA LEU A 67 16.63 6.56 11.39
C LEU A 67 17.10 7.53 10.30
N SER A 68 18.32 8.06 10.42
CA SER A 68 18.96 8.94 9.43
C SER A 68 19.18 8.23 8.10
N PHE A 69 19.60 6.97 8.13
CA PHE A 69 19.79 6.15 6.93
C PHE A 69 18.47 5.96 6.17
N ILE A 70 17.40 5.49 6.84
CA ILE A 70 16.10 5.29 6.16
C ILE A 70 15.54 6.64 5.67
N TRP A 71 15.69 7.72 6.44
CA TRP A 71 15.31 9.08 6.01
C TRP A 71 16.06 9.52 4.76
N LEU A 72 17.37 9.24 4.64
CA LEU A 72 18.17 9.54 3.45
C LEU A 72 17.65 8.80 2.21
N LEU A 73 17.29 7.51 2.35
CA LEU A 73 16.69 6.75 1.24
C LEU A 73 15.37 7.38 0.78
N GLY A 74 14.56 7.89 1.72
CA GLY A 74 13.31 8.60 1.44
C GLY A 74 13.44 9.91 0.64
N GLN A 75 14.66 10.42 0.42
CA GLN A 75 14.84 11.66 -0.35
C GLN A 75 14.88 11.44 -1.87
N ALA A 76 15.13 10.20 -2.35
CA ALA A 76 15.29 9.93 -3.78
C ALA A 76 14.01 10.19 -4.59
N TYR A 77 12.87 9.63 -4.18
CA TYR A 77 11.59 9.90 -4.85
C TYR A 77 11.16 11.37 -4.72
N ARG A 78 11.56 12.07 -3.66
CA ARG A 78 11.29 13.50 -3.46
C ARG A 78 12.06 14.41 -4.44
N TRP A 79 13.02 13.88 -5.21
CA TRP A 79 13.94 14.65 -6.04
C TRP A 79 13.33 15.30 -7.30
N ARG A 80 12.37 14.63 -7.95
CA ARG A 80 11.73 15.09 -9.20
C ARG A 80 10.24 14.68 -9.25
N PRO A 81 9.36 15.10 -8.32
CA PRO A 81 7.93 14.81 -8.43
C PRO A 81 7.33 15.31 -9.76
N VAL A 82 6.54 14.46 -10.43
CA VAL A 82 5.84 14.76 -11.68
C VAL A 82 4.34 14.52 -11.59
N THR A 83 3.59 15.14 -12.50
CA THR A 83 2.22 14.79 -12.83
C THR A 83 2.10 14.51 -14.32
N ARG A 84 1.13 13.68 -14.71
CA ARG A 84 0.84 13.37 -16.11
C ARG A 84 -0.57 13.81 -16.49
N THR A 85 -0.72 14.24 -17.73
CA THR A 85 -2.01 14.45 -18.38
C THR A 85 -2.08 13.49 -19.56
N LEU A 86 -3.17 12.73 -19.62
CA LEU A 86 -3.42 11.72 -20.63
C LEU A 86 -4.49 12.25 -21.58
N PHE A 87 -4.41 11.82 -22.84
CA PHE A 87 -5.32 12.27 -23.89
C PHE A 87 -5.97 11.08 -24.60
N PRO A 88 -6.96 10.42 -23.96
CA PRO A 88 -7.75 9.34 -24.58
C PRO A 88 -8.32 9.76 -25.93
N GLU A 89 -8.60 11.06 -26.08
CA GLU A 89 -9.16 11.65 -27.29
C GLU A 89 -8.24 11.69 -28.50
N ARG A 90 -7.01 11.19 -28.39
CA ARG A 90 -6.03 11.14 -29.48
C ARG A 90 -5.67 9.71 -29.89
N LEU A 91 -6.30 8.72 -29.25
CA LEU A 91 -6.12 7.31 -29.56
C LEU A 91 -6.60 6.98 -30.99
N PRO A 92 -6.13 5.86 -31.55
CA PRO A 92 -6.72 5.25 -32.75
C PRO A 92 -8.22 4.99 -32.61
N GLU A 93 -8.94 4.99 -33.73
CA GLU A 93 -10.29 4.43 -33.80
C GLU A 93 -10.34 3.02 -33.17
N ASP A 94 -11.48 2.67 -32.58
CA ASP A 94 -11.73 1.40 -31.89
C ASP A 94 -11.29 0.16 -32.69
N LYS A 95 -11.47 0.15 -34.01
CA LYS A 95 -11.03 -0.92 -34.92
C LYS A 95 -9.51 -1.11 -35.02
N HIS A 96 -8.71 -0.18 -34.51
CA HIS A 96 -7.25 -0.18 -34.48
C HIS A 96 -6.67 -0.28 -33.06
N LEU A 97 -7.51 -0.28 -32.01
CA LEU A 97 -7.07 -0.48 -30.64
C LEU A 97 -6.57 -1.92 -30.42
N PRO A 98 -5.53 -2.16 -29.61
CA PRO A 98 -5.02 -3.51 -29.34
C PRO A 98 -6.00 -4.34 -28.49
N ALA A 99 -5.92 -5.67 -28.55
CA ALA A 99 -6.66 -6.53 -27.61
C ALA A 99 -6.10 -6.45 -26.18
N ILE A 100 -6.97 -6.64 -25.18
CA ILE A 100 -6.66 -6.56 -23.75
C ILE A 100 -7.29 -7.74 -23.00
N ASP A 101 -6.49 -8.37 -22.14
CA ASP A 101 -6.99 -9.34 -21.16
C ASP A 101 -7.14 -8.67 -19.79
N VAL A 102 -8.18 -9.02 -19.03
CA VAL A 102 -8.37 -8.61 -17.64
C VAL A 102 -8.28 -9.84 -16.75
N PHE A 103 -7.32 -9.87 -15.83
CA PHE A 103 -7.09 -10.98 -14.91
C PHE A 103 -7.61 -10.62 -13.52
N ILE A 104 -8.62 -11.36 -13.05
CA ILE A 104 -9.18 -11.28 -11.69
C ILE A 104 -8.85 -12.60 -10.98
N CYS A 105 -8.21 -12.54 -9.82
CA CYS A 105 -7.93 -13.73 -9.00
C CYS A 105 -8.79 -13.70 -7.73
N THR A 106 -9.38 -14.85 -7.36
CA THR A 106 -10.06 -15.05 -6.07
C THR A 106 -9.56 -16.32 -5.38
N ALA A 107 -9.44 -16.28 -4.06
CA ALA A 107 -8.88 -17.33 -3.22
C ALA A 107 -9.92 -18.36 -2.72
N ASP A 108 -11.02 -17.91 -2.11
CA ASP A 108 -12.16 -18.75 -1.72
C ASP A 108 -13.42 -17.93 -1.36
N PRO A 109 -14.65 -18.43 -1.64
CA PRO A 109 -15.89 -17.70 -1.34
C PRO A 109 -16.19 -17.36 0.12
N LYS A 110 -15.50 -17.97 1.10
CA LYS A 110 -15.73 -17.70 2.53
C LYS A 110 -14.95 -16.47 2.99
N ARG A 111 -13.78 -16.22 2.41
CA ARG A 111 -12.96 -15.02 2.64
C ARG A 111 -13.31 -13.88 1.71
N GLU A 112 -13.66 -14.20 0.47
CA GLU A 112 -13.92 -13.28 -0.63
C GLU A 112 -15.33 -13.57 -1.18
N PRO A 113 -16.38 -12.97 -0.62
CA PRO A 113 -17.76 -13.32 -0.96
C PRO A 113 -18.05 -13.21 -2.45
N THR A 114 -18.58 -14.28 -3.06
CA THR A 114 -18.77 -14.42 -4.51
C THR A 114 -19.49 -13.22 -5.14
N PHE A 115 -20.51 -12.66 -4.49
CA PHE A 115 -21.22 -11.47 -4.98
C PHE A 115 -20.31 -10.25 -5.14
N GLY A 116 -19.35 -10.04 -4.22
CA GLY A 116 -18.35 -8.97 -4.34
C GLY A 116 -17.41 -9.20 -5.52
N VAL A 117 -16.90 -10.43 -5.68
CA VAL A 117 -16.07 -10.83 -6.83
C VAL A 117 -16.82 -10.59 -8.15
N MET A 118 -18.11 -10.92 -8.21
CA MET A 118 -18.91 -10.74 -9.42
C MET A 118 -19.19 -9.27 -9.77
N ASN A 119 -19.34 -8.39 -8.77
CA ASN A 119 -19.40 -6.95 -9.04
C ASN A 119 -18.13 -6.43 -9.72
N THR A 120 -16.95 -6.90 -9.28
CA THR A 120 -15.66 -6.62 -9.95
C THR A 120 -15.62 -7.17 -11.38
N VAL A 121 -16.06 -8.42 -11.61
CA VAL A 121 -16.17 -9.02 -12.95
C VAL A 121 -17.07 -8.19 -13.88
N ILE A 122 -18.27 -7.84 -13.42
CA ILE A 122 -19.23 -7.04 -14.20
C ILE A 122 -18.65 -5.65 -14.52
N SER A 123 -17.96 -5.01 -13.56
CA SER A 123 -17.30 -3.72 -13.78
C SER A 123 -16.18 -3.80 -14.82
N ALA A 124 -15.43 -4.91 -14.87
CA ALA A 124 -14.37 -5.15 -15.83
C ALA A 124 -14.91 -5.38 -17.24
N MET A 125 -16.03 -6.10 -17.37
CA MET A 125 -16.74 -6.28 -18.66
C MET A 125 -17.33 -4.95 -19.18
N ALA A 126 -17.63 -4.00 -18.30
CA ALA A 126 -18.21 -2.70 -18.63
C ALA A 126 -17.18 -1.56 -18.80
N LEU A 127 -15.89 -1.88 -18.97
CA LEU A 127 -14.88 -0.92 -19.43
C LEU A 127 -15.27 -0.32 -20.79
N ASP A 128 -14.88 0.93 -21.05
CA ASP A 128 -15.09 1.57 -22.35
C ASP A 128 -14.01 1.10 -23.33
N TYR A 129 -14.30 -0.03 -23.97
CA TYR A 129 -13.44 -0.67 -24.95
C TYR A 129 -14.27 -1.53 -25.94
N PRO A 130 -13.74 -1.81 -27.15
CA PRO A 130 -14.43 -2.66 -28.11
C PRO A 130 -14.68 -4.06 -27.53
N PRO A 131 -15.92 -4.60 -27.55
CA PRO A 131 -16.26 -5.87 -26.91
C PRO A 131 -15.44 -7.06 -27.44
N GLU A 132 -15.11 -7.04 -28.73
CA GLU A 132 -14.32 -8.06 -29.43
C GLU A 132 -12.81 -7.98 -29.12
N ARG A 133 -12.39 -7.00 -28.32
CA ARG A 133 -11.00 -6.77 -27.91
C ARG A 133 -10.80 -6.83 -26.41
N LEU A 134 -11.89 -7.01 -25.65
CA LEU A 134 -11.87 -7.08 -24.19
C LEU A 134 -12.19 -8.52 -23.75
N HIS A 135 -11.28 -9.11 -22.98
CA HIS A 135 -11.39 -10.50 -22.56
C HIS A 135 -11.19 -10.59 -21.04
N VAL A 136 -12.19 -11.07 -20.29
CA VAL A 136 -12.15 -11.13 -18.82
C VAL A 136 -11.90 -12.58 -18.37
N TYR A 137 -10.87 -12.77 -17.54
CA TYR A 137 -10.44 -14.06 -17.02
C TYR A 137 -10.55 -14.07 -15.49
N VAL A 138 -11.32 -15.00 -14.96
CA VAL A 138 -11.46 -15.23 -13.51
C VAL A 138 -10.68 -16.48 -13.13
N SER A 139 -9.63 -16.32 -12.32
CA SER A 139 -8.94 -17.44 -11.70
C SER A 139 -9.49 -17.72 -10.31
N ASP A 140 -10.12 -18.88 -10.14
CA ASP A 140 -10.60 -19.37 -8.83
C ASP A 140 -9.58 -20.36 -8.25
N ASP A 141 -8.80 -19.86 -7.29
CA ASP A 141 -7.83 -20.63 -6.51
C ASP A 141 -8.51 -21.56 -5.49
N GLY A 142 -9.81 -21.37 -5.21
CA GLY A 142 -10.62 -22.22 -4.35
C GLY A 142 -11.24 -23.40 -5.11
N GLY A 143 -11.50 -23.23 -6.41
CA GLY A 143 -12.16 -24.22 -7.27
C GLY A 143 -13.61 -24.48 -6.86
N SER A 144 -14.33 -23.42 -6.48
CA SER A 144 -15.66 -23.54 -5.88
C SER A 144 -16.77 -23.49 -6.93
N SER A 145 -17.69 -24.45 -6.83
CA SER A 145 -18.94 -24.45 -7.61
C SER A 145 -19.76 -23.19 -7.41
N LEU A 146 -19.70 -22.56 -6.23
CA LEU A 146 -20.38 -21.29 -5.96
C LEU A 146 -19.78 -20.13 -6.77
N THR A 147 -18.46 -20.08 -6.95
CA THR A 147 -17.81 -19.04 -7.79
C THR A 147 -18.22 -19.21 -9.25
N LEU A 148 -18.17 -20.45 -9.76
CA LEU A 148 -18.56 -20.78 -11.13
C LEU A 148 -20.05 -20.47 -11.38
N TYR A 149 -20.93 -20.81 -10.43
CA TYR A 149 -22.35 -20.46 -10.49
C TYR A 149 -22.56 -18.93 -10.47
N GLY A 150 -21.91 -18.22 -9.54
CA GLY A 150 -21.99 -16.76 -9.47
C GLY A 150 -21.54 -16.08 -10.77
N MET A 151 -20.56 -16.66 -11.47
CA MET A 151 -20.10 -16.19 -12.78
C MET A 151 -21.13 -16.39 -13.90
N LYS A 152 -21.93 -17.47 -13.88
CA LYS A 152 -23.08 -17.64 -14.79
C LYS A 152 -24.13 -16.54 -14.57
N GLU A 153 -24.51 -16.30 -13.31
CA GLU A 153 -25.50 -15.27 -12.95
C GLU A 153 -24.98 -13.86 -13.25
N ALA A 154 -23.69 -13.61 -13.04
CA ALA A 154 -23.03 -12.35 -13.39
C ALA A 154 -23.05 -12.09 -14.89
N TRP A 155 -22.77 -13.11 -15.71
CA TRP A 155 -22.89 -13.02 -17.18
C TRP A 155 -24.33 -12.72 -17.61
N ALA A 156 -25.32 -13.40 -17.01
CA ALA A 156 -26.73 -13.20 -17.31
C ALA A 156 -27.21 -11.77 -16.97
N PHE A 157 -26.79 -11.21 -15.83
CA PHE A 157 -27.08 -9.81 -15.48
C PHE A 157 -26.27 -8.81 -16.33
N ALA A 158 -25.03 -9.13 -16.67
CA ALA A 158 -24.18 -8.28 -17.50
C ALA A 158 -24.82 -7.99 -18.87
N ARG A 159 -25.63 -8.90 -19.43
CA ARG A 159 -26.36 -8.70 -20.69
C ARG A 159 -27.33 -7.50 -20.68
N SER A 160 -27.90 -7.13 -19.54
CA SER A 160 -28.75 -5.93 -19.42
C SER A 160 -27.99 -4.74 -18.85
N TRP A 161 -27.04 -4.99 -17.93
CA TRP A 161 -26.20 -3.94 -17.34
C TRP A 161 -25.29 -3.23 -18.36
N LEU A 162 -24.58 -3.96 -19.24
CA LEU A 162 -23.63 -3.36 -20.19
C LEU A 162 -24.30 -2.43 -21.21
N PRO A 163 -25.41 -2.80 -21.87
CA PRO A 163 -26.13 -1.89 -22.77
C PRO A 163 -26.62 -0.64 -22.04
N PHE A 164 -27.29 -0.78 -20.89
CA PHE A 164 -27.73 0.35 -20.04
C PHE A 164 -26.55 1.29 -19.71
N CYS A 165 -25.42 0.71 -19.31
CA CYS A 165 -24.17 1.42 -19.04
C CYS A 165 -23.67 2.24 -20.25
N ARG A 166 -23.70 1.66 -21.46
CA ARG A 166 -23.23 2.32 -22.69
C ARG A 166 -24.20 3.41 -23.13
N THR A 167 -25.49 3.09 -23.27
CA THR A 167 -26.54 4.00 -23.73
C THR A 167 -26.62 5.27 -22.88
N HIS A 168 -26.54 5.14 -21.55
CA HIS A 168 -26.70 6.25 -20.61
C HIS A 168 -25.38 6.83 -20.06
N GLY A 169 -24.24 6.45 -20.63
CA GLY A 169 -22.93 7.00 -20.25
C GLY A 169 -22.57 6.83 -18.76
N ILE A 170 -23.07 5.78 -18.10
CA ILE A 170 -22.96 5.59 -16.64
C ILE A 170 -21.48 5.48 -16.23
N LYS A 171 -20.95 6.44 -15.46
CA LYS A 171 -19.54 6.40 -15.05
C LYS A 171 -19.27 5.20 -14.14
N THR A 172 -20.00 5.04 -13.03
CA THR A 172 -19.79 3.96 -12.05
C THR A 172 -20.18 2.59 -12.61
N ARG A 173 -19.19 1.82 -13.10
CA ARG A 173 -19.43 0.50 -13.74
C ARG A 173 -19.71 -0.66 -12.78
N CYS A 174 -19.41 -0.50 -11.50
CA CYS A 174 -19.72 -1.48 -10.45
C CYS A 174 -21.20 -1.36 -10.01
N PRO A 175 -22.04 -2.40 -10.20
CA PRO A 175 -23.48 -2.31 -9.92
C PRO A 175 -23.82 -2.00 -8.46
N GLU A 176 -23.21 -2.69 -7.49
CA GLU A 176 -23.43 -2.43 -6.06
C GLU A 176 -23.07 -0.98 -5.70
N ALA A 177 -21.97 -0.45 -6.24
CA ALA A 177 -21.58 0.94 -6.02
C ALA A 177 -22.58 1.94 -6.64
N TYR A 178 -23.04 1.68 -7.87
CA TYR A 178 -24.03 2.52 -8.57
C TYR A 178 -25.41 2.54 -7.89
N PHE A 179 -25.86 1.41 -7.34
CA PHE A 179 -27.18 1.33 -6.70
C PHE A 179 -27.17 1.67 -5.20
N SER A 180 -25.97 1.78 -4.59
CA SER A 180 -25.78 2.18 -3.19
C SER A 180 -25.48 3.67 -3.00
N SER A 181 -25.03 4.39 -4.04
CA SER A 181 -24.87 5.85 -3.95
C SER A 181 -26.23 6.53 -3.85
N ALA A 182 -26.36 7.45 -2.90
CA ALA A 182 -27.52 8.32 -2.79
C ALA A 182 -27.37 9.45 -3.84
N GLU A 183 -28.03 9.28 -4.98
CA GLU A 183 -28.41 10.35 -5.92
C GLU A 183 -27.29 11.07 -6.70
N ASP A 184 -26.01 10.67 -6.55
CA ASP A 184 -24.87 11.22 -7.32
C ASP A 184 -24.72 10.67 -8.77
N ASP A 185 -25.78 10.78 -9.59
CA ASP A 185 -25.66 10.73 -11.05
C ASP A 185 -25.87 12.17 -11.55
N GLU A 186 -24.77 12.90 -11.83
CA GLU A 186 -24.85 14.28 -12.34
C GLU A 186 -25.81 14.33 -13.54
N GLY A 187 -26.89 15.11 -13.39
CA GLY A 187 -27.96 15.23 -14.38
C GLY A 187 -29.03 14.14 -14.37
N ALA A 188 -29.22 13.35 -13.29
CA ALA A 188 -30.34 12.41 -13.19
C ALA A 188 -31.70 13.05 -13.53
N ASP A 189 -31.97 14.25 -13.01
CA ASP A 189 -33.19 15.03 -13.28
C ASP A 189 -33.36 15.45 -14.77
N LEU A 190 -32.29 15.40 -15.57
CA LEU A 190 -32.28 15.78 -16.99
C LEU A 190 -32.44 14.59 -17.95
N ARG A 191 -32.37 13.34 -17.47
CA ARG A 191 -32.30 12.14 -18.32
C ARG A 191 -33.65 11.59 -18.81
N GLY A 192 -34.76 12.25 -18.45
CA GLY A 192 -36.10 11.91 -18.95
C GLY A 192 -36.69 10.62 -18.35
N THR A 193 -37.97 10.37 -18.63
CA THR A 193 -38.75 9.28 -18.00
C THR A 193 -38.27 7.89 -18.39
N GLU A 194 -37.84 7.71 -19.64
CA GLU A 194 -37.34 6.43 -20.18
C GLU A 194 -36.14 5.89 -19.38
N PHE A 195 -35.18 6.76 -19.06
CA PHE A 195 -34.05 6.42 -18.20
C PHE A 195 -34.47 5.94 -16.82
N PHE A 196 -35.45 6.59 -16.18
CA PHE A 196 -35.92 6.20 -14.85
C PHE A 196 -36.64 4.84 -14.86
N GLU A 197 -37.42 4.54 -15.90
CA GLU A 197 -38.08 3.24 -16.06
C GLU A 197 -37.07 2.11 -16.31
N GLU A 198 -36.10 2.33 -17.21
CA GLU A 198 -35.04 1.37 -17.48
C GLU A 198 -34.16 1.15 -16.24
N ARG A 199 -33.70 2.23 -15.58
CA ARG A 199 -32.94 2.15 -14.33
C ARG A 199 -33.69 1.38 -13.24
N LYS A 200 -35.00 1.55 -13.12
CA LYS A 200 -35.85 0.82 -12.16
C LYS A 200 -35.95 -0.68 -12.51
N LYS A 201 -36.04 -1.02 -13.80
CA LYS A 201 -36.00 -2.41 -14.29
C LYS A 201 -34.65 -3.05 -13.99
N ILE A 202 -33.55 -2.41 -14.37
CA ILE A 202 -32.18 -2.88 -14.12
C ILE A 202 -31.90 -3.02 -12.62
N LYS A 203 -32.36 -2.09 -11.77
CA LYS A 203 -32.25 -2.24 -10.31
C LYS A 203 -32.97 -3.49 -9.79
N LYS A 204 -34.15 -3.82 -10.31
CA LYS A 204 -34.87 -5.05 -9.95
C LYS A 204 -34.12 -6.31 -10.41
N GLU A 205 -33.55 -6.29 -11.62
CA GLU A 205 -32.72 -7.38 -12.12
C GLU A 205 -31.44 -7.57 -11.29
N PHE A 206 -30.84 -6.47 -10.81
CA PHE A 206 -29.68 -6.47 -9.92
C PHE A 206 -29.99 -7.11 -8.56
N GLU A 207 -31.09 -6.74 -7.91
CA GLU A 207 -31.49 -7.38 -6.64
C GLU A 207 -31.83 -8.87 -6.85
N LEU A 208 -32.45 -9.25 -7.98
CA LEU A 208 -32.68 -10.66 -8.33
C LEU A 208 -31.37 -11.43 -8.60
N PHE A 209 -30.36 -10.78 -9.18
CA PHE A 209 -29.02 -11.33 -9.33
C PHE A 209 -28.35 -11.53 -7.96
N ARG A 210 -28.41 -10.52 -7.09
CA ARG A 210 -27.93 -10.59 -5.69
C ARG A 210 -28.58 -11.73 -4.93
N GLU A 211 -29.90 -11.84 -4.96
CA GLU A 211 -30.61 -12.93 -4.30
C GLU A 211 -30.24 -14.31 -4.87
N ARG A 212 -30.08 -14.45 -6.20
CA ARG A 212 -29.69 -15.72 -6.83
C ARG A 212 -28.27 -16.14 -6.44
N VAL A 213 -27.29 -15.24 -6.48
CA VAL A 213 -25.92 -15.53 -6.02
C VAL A 213 -25.90 -15.93 -4.53
N MET A 214 -26.80 -15.37 -3.71
CA MET A 214 -26.91 -15.68 -2.28
C MET A 214 -27.74 -16.94 -1.96
N ARG A 215 -28.64 -17.39 -2.86
CA ARG A 215 -29.55 -18.54 -2.66
C ARG A 215 -29.26 -19.77 -3.52
N ALA A 216 -28.37 -19.64 -4.51
CA ALA A 216 -27.90 -20.71 -5.40
C ALA A 216 -29.01 -21.47 -6.17
N THR A 217 -29.69 -20.79 -7.10
CA THR A 217 -30.72 -21.39 -7.97
C THR A 217 -30.61 -20.90 -9.41
N GLU A 218 -30.25 -21.80 -10.34
CA GLU A 218 -30.05 -21.51 -11.77
C GLU A 218 -31.33 -21.09 -12.50
N ASN A 219 -31.21 -20.12 -13.42
CA ASN A 219 -32.06 -19.94 -14.59
C ASN A 219 -31.30 -19.13 -15.66
N GLY A 220 -31.34 -19.56 -16.93
CA GLY A 220 -30.64 -18.90 -18.03
C GLY A 220 -31.58 -18.41 -19.14
N ALA A 221 -31.12 -17.42 -19.93
CA ALA A 221 -31.71 -17.06 -21.23
C ALA A 221 -30.76 -16.21 -22.09
N GLU A 222 -30.70 -16.56 -23.39
CA GLU A 222 -30.43 -15.76 -24.61
C GLU A 222 -29.17 -14.86 -24.72
N GLU A 223 -28.98 -14.25 -25.90
CA GLU A 223 -27.70 -13.71 -26.39
C GLU A 223 -27.64 -12.18 -26.46
N ALA A 224 -26.45 -11.61 -26.26
CA ALA A 224 -26.12 -10.21 -26.50
C ALA A 224 -24.63 -10.12 -26.86
N GLU A 225 -24.19 -9.03 -27.49
CA GLU A 225 -22.78 -8.85 -27.87
C GLU A 225 -21.93 -8.43 -26.65
N MET A 226 -21.17 -9.40 -26.13
CA MET A 226 -20.54 -9.34 -24.80
C MET A 226 -19.03 -9.66 -24.90
N PRO A 227 -18.19 -9.06 -24.05
CA PRO A 227 -16.80 -9.47 -23.86
C PRO A 227 -16.68 -10.96 -23.53
N ILE A 228 -15.63 -11.62 -24.02
CA ILE A 228 -15.37 -13.03 -23.67
C ILE A 228 -15.08 -13.11 -22.17
N LEU A 229 -15.75 -14.04 -21.48
CA LEU A 229 -15.63 -14.25 -20.04
C LEU A 229 -15.22 -15.70 -19.74
N VAL A 230 -14.02 -15.90 -19.19
CA VAL A 230 -13.36 -17.22 -19.03
C VAL A 230 -13.17 -17.57 -17.55
N TYR A 231 -13.62 -18.76 -17.14
CA TYR A 231 -13.35 -19.32 -15.82
C TYR A 231 -12.12 -20.23 -15.89
N VAL A 232 -11.19 -20.06 -14.95
CA VAL A 232 -10.01 -20.93 -14.81
C VAL A 232 -9.87 -21.35 -13.36
N SER A 233 -10.00 -22.65 -13.09
CA SER A 233 -9.46 -23.23 -11.86
C SER A 233 -8.29 -24.14 -12.22
N ARG A 234 -7.19 -24.00 -11.51
CA ARG A 234 -5.92 -24.67 -11.80
C ARG A 234 -5.75 -25.92 -10.94
N GLU A 235 -5.09 -26.92 -11.51
CA GLU A 235 -4.70 -28.11 -10.76
C GLU A 235 -3.79 -27.74 -9.57
N LYS A 236 -4.03 -28.39 -8.43
CA LYS A 236 -3.20 -28.28 -7.22
C LYS A 236 -3.03 -29.67 -6.63
N THR A 237 -1.80 -30.06 -6.33
CA THR A 237 -1.46 -31.32 -5.66
C THR A 237 -0.70 -31.06 -4.37
N TYR A 238 -0.84 -31.93 -3.36
CA TYR A 238 -0.26 -31.71 -2.03
C TYR A 238 1.27 -31.58 -2.04
N SER A 239 1.95 -32.26 -2.97
CA SER A 239 3.40 -32.29 -3.11
C SER A 239 4.00 -31.07 -3.83
N HIS A 240 3.20 -30.25 -4.51
CA HIS A 240 3.69 -29.15 -5.34
C HIS A 240 3.27 -27.77 -4.80
N PRO A 241 4.22 -26.89 -4.44
CA PRO A 241 3.90 -25.52 -4.06
C PRO A 241 3.17 -24.76 -5.19
N HIS A 242 1.95 -24.28 -4.91
CA HIS A 242 1.13 -23.59 -5.91
C HIS A 242 1.36 -22.06 -5.95
N HIS A 243 2.21 -21.50 -5.10
CA HIS A 243 2.62 -20.08 -5.14
C HIS A 243 1.48 -19.02 -5.12
N PHE A 244 0.30 -19.35 -4.58
CA PHE A 244 -0.83 -18.41 -4.37
C PHE A 244 -1.13 -17.55 -5.63
N LYS A 245 -1.45 -16.26 -5.46
CA LYS A 245 -1.78 -15.32 -6.55
C LYS A 245 -0.72 -15.26 -7.65
N ALA A 246 0.57 -15.35 -7.32
CA ALA A 246 1.64 -15.33 -8.34
C ALA A 246 1.54 -16.54 -9.28
N GLY A 247 1.30 -17.73 -8.72
CA GLY A 247 1.05 -18.93 -9.53
C GLY A 247 -0.26 -18.86 -10.32
N ALA A 248 -1.31 -18.23 -9.78
CA ALA A 248 -2.59 -18.05 -10.47
C ALA A 248 -2.45 -17.13 -11.69
N LEU A 249 -1.80 -15.97 -11.53
CA LEU A 249 -1.49 -15.04 -12.62
C LEU A 249 -0.59 -15.68 -13.69
N ASN A 250 0.39 -16.50 -13.30
CA ASN A 250 1.23 -17.23 -14.25
C ASN A 250 0.47 -18.30 -15.03
N VAL A 251 -0.56 -18.93 -14.44
CA VAL A 251 -1.47 -19.82 -15.18
C VAL A 251 -2.35 -19.02 -16.13
N LEU A 252 -2.97 -17.92 -15.69
CA LEU A 252 -3.76 -17.05 -16.57
C LEU A 252 -2.95 -16.52 -17.76
N LEU A 253 -1.69 -16.11 -17.53
CA LEU A 253 -0.78 -15.64 -18.58
C LEU A 253 -0.63 -16.67 -19.72
N ARG A 254 -0.51 -17.96 -19.38
CA ARG A 254 -0.38 -19.08 -20.32
C ARG A 254 -1.71 -19.54 -20.93
N VAL A 255 -2.81 -19.44 -20.18
CA VAL A 255 -4.15 -19.80 -20.69
C VAL A 255 -4.63 -18.75 -21.68
N SER A 256 -4.51 -17.45 -21.36
CA SER A 256 -5.03 -16.40 -22.23
C SER A 256 -4.20 -16.21 -23.50
N SER A 257 -2.90 -16.56 -23.50
CA SER A 257 -2.10 -16.59 -24.75
C SER A 257 -2.59 -17.64 -25.76
N MET A 258 -3.34 -18.64 -25.32
CA MET A 258 -3.95 -19.66 -26.18
C MET A 258 -5.37 -19.31 -26.64
N ILE A 259 -6.02 -18.33 -26.01
CA ILE A 259 -7.42 -17.97 -26.26
C ILE A 259 -7.53 -16.62 -26.99
N SER A 260 -7.04 -15.54 -26.37
CA SER A 260 -7.10 -14.17 -26.91
C SER A 260 -5.74 -13.63 -27.37
N ASN A 261 -4.66 -14.06 -26.71
CA ASN A 261 -3.29 -13.59 -26.90
C ASN A 261 -3.12 -12.06 -26.90
N SER A 262 -3.90 -11.38 -26.07
CA SER A 262 -3.92 -9.91 -25.99
C SER A 262 -2.54 -9.35 -25.62
N PRO A 263 -1.97 -8.38 -26.37
CA PRO A 263 -0.65 -7.81 -26.08
C PRO A 263 -0.57 -7.05 -24.74
N TYR A 264 -1.70 -6.67 -24.15
CA TYR A 264 -1.78 -6.00 -22.84
C TYR A 264 -2.68 -6.76 -21.87
N ILE A 265 -2.35 -6.67 -20.58
CA ILE A 265 -3.02 -7.39 -19.49
C ILE A 265 -3.31 -6.40 -18.35
N LEU A 266 -4.58 -6.18 -18.01
CA LEU A 266 -5.01 -5.56 -16.76
C LEU A 266 -5.02 -6.62 -15.65
N VAL A 267 -4.45 -6.32 -14.50
CA VAL A 267 -4.55 -7.19 -13.30
C VAL A 267 -5.34 -6.50 -12.20
N LEU A 268 -6.34 -7.20 -11.67
CA LEU A 268 -7.19 -6.77 -10.57
C LEU A 268 -7.17 -7.78 -9.40
N ASP A 269 -7.27 -7.26 -8.18
CA ASP A 269 -7.77 -8.01 -7.03
C ASP A 269 -9.30 -8.12 -7.10
N CYS A 270 -9.87 -9.19 -6.55
CA CYS A 270 -11.31 -9.46 -6.59
C CYS A 270 -12.17 -8.39 -5.89
N ASP A 271 -11.57 -7.58 -5.01
CA ASP A 271 -12.21 -6.47 -4.28
C ASP A 271 -11.79 -5.08 -4.80
N MET A 272 -11.23 -5.01 -6.02
CA MET A 272 -10.82 -3.77 -6.69
C MET A 272 -11.54 -3.65 -8.05
N TYR A 273 -12.66 -2.94 -8.07
CA TYR A 273 -13.52 -2.80 -9.24
C TYR A 273 -13.10 -1.63 -10.16
N CYS A 274 -13.44 -1.74 -11.44
CA CYS A 274 -13.29 -0.67 -12.42
C CYS A 274 -14.34 0.41 -12.12
N ASN A 275 -13.90 1.59 -11.68
CA ASN A 275 -14.76 2.71 -11.36
C ASN A 275 -14.83 3.71 -12.52
N ASP A 276 -13.69 4.01 -13.16
CA ASP A 276 -13.62 4.81 -14.39
C ASP A 276 -13.53 3.86 -15.61
N PRO A 277 -14.53 3.84 -16.51
CA PRO A 277 -14.50 3.00 -17.70
C PRO A 277 -13.40 3.41 -18.68
N ALA A 278 -12.98 4.67 -18.68
CA ALA A 278 -11.94 5.18 -19.56
C ALA A 278 -10.52 4.78 -19.09
N SER A 279 -10.37 4.12 -17.93
CA SER A 279 -9.06 3.68 -17.40
C SER A 279 -8.23 2.87 -18.40
N VAL A 280 -8.90 2.09 -19.26
CA VAL A 280 -8.29 1.29 -20.31
C VAL A 280 -7.75 2.15 -21.45
N ARG A 281 -8.53 3.12 -21.93
CA ARG A 281 -8.11 4.12 -22.93
C ARG A 281 -6.97 4.98 -22.38
N GLN A 282 -7.10 5.47 -21.14
CA GLN A 282 -6.05 6.21 -20.42
C GLN A 282 -4.73 5.41 -20.36
N ALA A 283 -4.76 4.10 -20.06
CA ALA A 283 -3.56 3.26 -20.10
C ALA A 283 -2.98 3.12 -21.52
N MET A 284 -3.85 3.01 -22.54
CA MET A 284 -3.43 2.97 -23.95
C MET A 284 -2.76 4.27 -24.40
N CYS A 285 -3.08 5.43 -23.83
CA CYS A 285 -2.37 6.67 -24.11
C CYS A 285 -0.86 6.53 -23.83
N CYS A 286 -0.48 5.87 -22.73
CA CYS A 286 0.92 5.61 -22.42
C CYS A 286 1.52 4.46 -23.26
N HIS A 287 0.74 3.39 -23.45
CA HIS A 287 1.19 2.18 -24.14
C HIS A 287 1.28 2.30 -25.67
N LEU A 288 0.63 3.30 -26.26
CA LEU A 288 0.68 3.62 -27.69
C LEU A 288 1.45 4.92 -28.00
N ASP A 289 1.90 5.67 -26.99
CA ASP A 289 2.71 6.88 -27.21
C ASP A 289 4.08 6.49 -27.82
N PRO A 290 4.46 7.03 -29.00
CA PRO A 290 5.69 6.61 -29.68
C PRO A 290 7.00 6.86 -28.91
N LYS A 291 7.00 7.76 -27.92
CA LYS A 291 8.18 8.12 -27.13
C LYS A 291 8.26 7.32 -25.84
N LEU A 292 7.13 7.11 -25.16
CA LEU A 292 7.06 6.38 -23.89
C LEU A 292 6.98 4.87 -24.09
N SER A 293 6.23 4.40 -25.11
CA SER A 293 5.97 2.98 -25.28
C SER A 293 7.24 2.10 -25.38
N PRO A 294 8.31 2.45 -26.13
CA PRO A 294 9.47 1.56 -26.27
C PRO A 294 10.15 1.14 -24.96
N SER A 295 10.11 1.97 -23.91
CA SER A 295 10.67 1.67 -22.58
C SER A 295 9.61 1.30 -21.53
N LEU A 296 8.31 1.49 -21.82
CA LEU A 296 7.23 1.27 -20.87
C LEU A 296 6.86 -0.23 -20.76
N ALA A 297 7.04 -0.80 -19.57
CA ALA A 297 6.57 -2.15 -19.25
C ALA A 297 5.11 -2.17 -18.78
N PHE A 298 4.70 -1.23 -17.92
CA PHE A 298 3.36 -1.18 -17.34
C PHE A 298 2.90 0.24 -16.99
N VAL A 299 1.58 0.42 -16.85
CA VAL A 299 0.96 1.61 -16.26
C VAL A 299 0.27 1.18 -14.98
N GLN A 300 0.71 1.72 -13.83
CA GLN A 300 0.12 1.45 -12.51
C GLN A 300 -0.75 2.64 -12.09
N PHE A 301 -2.03 2.39 -11.78
CA PHE A 301 -2.95 3.40 -11.26
C PHE A 301 -2.97 3.40 -9.72
N PRO A 302 -3.16 4.56 -9.06
CA PRO A 302 -3.37 4.63 -7.61
C PRO A 302 -4.58 3.79 -7.16
N GLN A 303 -4.44 3.10 -6.04
CA GLN A 303 -5.55 2.36 -5.44
C GLN A 303 -6.37 3.32 -4.57
N ARG A 304 -7.69 3.37 -4.78
CA ARG A 304 -8.61 4.15 -3.95
C ARG A 304 -9.59 3.21 -3.25
N PHE A 305 -10.17 3.64 -2.14
CA PHE A 305 -11.09 2.80 -1.37
C PHE A 305 -12.35 3.58 -0.98
N HIS A 306 -13.51 2.93 -1.07
CA HIS A 306 -14.82 3.57 -0.83
C HIS A 306 -15.24 3.56 0.65
N ASN A 307 -14.73 2.63 1.45
CA ASN A 307 -15.14 2.38 2.84
C ASN A 307 -14.28 3.10 3.90
N ILE A 308 -13.62 4.19 3.51
CA ILE A 308 -12.75 4.98 4.39
C ILE A 308 -13.63 5.86 5.30
N SER A 309 -13.28 5.96 6.59
CA SER A 309 -13.94 6.91 7.49
C SER A 309 -13.50 8.34 7.21
N SER A 310 -14.39 9.32 7.40
CA SER A 310 -14.03 10.75 7.41
C SER A 310 -12.92 11.10 8.42
N ASN A 311 -12.72 10.27 9.45
CA ASN A 311 -11.64 10.42 10.41
C ASN A 311 -10.29 9.78 9.98
N ASP A 312 -10.32 8.85 9.01
CA ASP A 312 -9.22 7.96 8.56
C ASP A 312 -8.08 7.71 9.57
N ILE A 313 -8.42 7.21 10.75
CA ILE A 313 -7.47 6.94 11.84
C ILE A 313 -6.42 5.86 11.53
N TYR A 314 -6.60 5.13 10.43
CA TYR A 314 -5.78 4.00 10.03
C TYR A 314 -4.81 4.30 8.87
N ASP A 315 -4.87 5.52 8.28
CA ASP A 315 -4.19 5.88 7.03
C ASP A 315 -4.54 4.89 5.90
N SER A 316 -5.85 4.70 5.71
CA SER A 316 -6.44 3.81 4.73
C SER A 316 -6.33 4.35 3.32
N GLN A 317 -6.24 5.68 3.17
CA GLN A 317 -5.95 6.33 1.89
C GLN A 317 -4.53 6.07 1.39
N MET A 318 -3.60 5.67 2.27
CA MET A 318 -2.16 5.51 1.97
C MET A 318 -1.59 6.71 1.22
N ARG A 319 -1.98 7.92 1.65
CA ARG A 319 -1.80 9.19 0.92
C ARG A 319 -0.34 9.45 0.55
N SER A 320 0.59 9.15 1.47
CA SER A 320 2.03 9.30 1.24
C SER A 320 2.56 8.39 0.12
N ALA A 321 2.02 7.17 -0.02
CA ALA A 321 2.41 6.24 -1.09
C ALA A 321 1.99 6.78 -2.46
N PHE A 322 0.71 7.10 -2.64
CA PHE A 322 0.19 7.47 -3.97
C PHE A 322 0.49 8.93 -4.38
N SER A 323 0.51 9.87 -3.43
CA SER A 323 0.67 11.32 -3.71
C SER A 323 2.04 11.88 -3.34
N THR A 324 3.02 11.04 -2.97
CA THR A 324 4.41 11.51 -2.72
C THR A 324 5.44 10.51 -3.23
N LEU A 325 5.36 9.23 -2.83
CA LEU A 325 6.27 8.20 -3.32
C LEU A 325 6.09 7.98 -4.83
N TRP A 326 4.87 7.71 -5.30
CA TRP A 326 4.64 7.35 -6.71
C TRP A 326 4.80 8.53 -7.68
N GLU A 327 4.25 9.71 -7.37
CA GLU A 327 4.53 10.94 -8.14
C GLU A 327 6.03 11.23 -8.23
N GLY A 328 6.77 10.88 -7.17
CA GLY A 328 8.22 10.99 -7.10
C GLY A 328 8.96 9.98 -7.98
N MET A 329 8.57 8.70 -7.89
CA MET A 329 9.18 7.60 -8.65
C MET A 329 8.85 7.64 -10.15
N ASP A 330 7.64 8.07 -10.55
CA ASP A 330 7.28 8.34 -11.97
C ASP A 330 8.15 9.46 -12.58
N GLY A 331 8.67 10.34 -11.74
CA GLY A 331 9.63 11.36 -12.12
C GLY A 331 11.08 10.88 -12.17
N LEU A 332 11.33 9.60 -11.84
CA LEU A 332 12.58 8.91 -12.10
C LEU A 332 12.34 7.97 -13.29
N ASP A 333 12.08 6.69 -13.03
CA ASP A 333 11.93 5.63 -14.03
C ASP A 333 10.55 4.91 -13.96
N GLY A 334 9.73 5.17 -12.94
CA GLY A 334 8.36 4.63 -12.79
C GLY A 334 8.00 4.22 -11.35
N PRO A 335 6.69 4.18 -11.00
CA PRO A 335 6.23 3.68 -9.70
C PRO A 335 6.29 2.14 -9.61
N VAL A 336 6.18 1.59 -8.41
CA VAL A 336 6.21 0.13 -8.18
C VAL A 336 4.89 -0.58 -8.47
N LEU A 337 4.97 -1.80 -9.03
CA LEU A 337 3.82 -2.70 -9.17
C LEU A 337 3.26 -3.07 -7.80
N SER A 338 1.99 -2.75 -7.57
CA SER A 338 1.34 -2.86 -6.26
C SER A 338 0.20 -3.87 -6.21
N GLY A 339 0.24 -4.86 -7.11
CA GLY A 339 -0.58 -6.08 -7.07
C GLY A 339 -1.96 -6.01 -7.73
N THR A 340 -2.48 -4.81 -8.00
CA THR A 340 -3.78 -4.57 -8.64
C THR A 340 -3.81 -3.19 -9.31
N GLY A 341 -4.73 -2.97 -10.25
CA GLY A 341 -4.96 -1.68 -10.93
C GLY A 341 -3.82 -1.30 -11.88
N PHE A 342 -3.21 -2.27 -12.55
CA PHE A 342 -2.13 -2.01 -13.50
C PHE A 342 -2.33 -2.71 -14.85
N TYR A 343 -1.96 -2.01 -15.92
CA TYR A 343 -1.96 -2.51 -17.30
C TYR A 343 -0.51 -2.82 -17.71
N MET A 344 -0.21 -4.12 -17.84
CA MET A 344 1.11 -4.67 -18.17
C MET A 344 1.20 -5.03 -19.66
N LYS A 345 2.36 -4.81 -20.29
CA LYS A 345 2.66 -5.41 -21.59
C LYS A 345 2.99 -6.89 -21.42
N ARG A 346 2.27 -7.76 -22.14
CA ARG A 346 2.51 -9.22 -22.14
C ARG A 346 3.98 -9.57 -22.39
N VAL A 347 4.60 -8.93 -23.38
CA VAL A 347 6.00 -9.16 -23.75
C VAL A 347 7.00 -8.80 -22.64
N ALA A 348 6.66 -7.86 -21.73
CA ALA A 348 7.53 -7.53 -20.60
C ALA A 348 7.55 -8.64 -19.53
N LEU A 349 6.48 -9.44 -19.42
CA LEU A 349 6.42 -10.59 -18.51
C LEU A 349 7.21 -11.81 -19.04
N TYR A 350 7.43 -11.90 -20.35
CA TYR A 350 8.19 -12.99 -20.97
C TYR A 350 9.72 -12.76 -20.93
N GLY A 351 10.17 -11.52 -20.67
CA GLY A 351 11.57 -11.14 -20.69
C GLY A 351 12.14 -10.92 -22.09
N THR A 352 13.40 -10.46 -22.15
CA THR A 352 14.07 -10.05 -23.40
C THR A 352 14.44 -11.21 -24.34
N SER A 353 14.23 -12.45 -23.94
CA SER A 353 14.71 -13.69 -24.57
C SER A 353 13.88 -14.20 -25.77
N ILE A 354 13.01 -13.38 -26.36
CA ILE A 354 12.21 -13.75 -27.56
C ILE A 354 12.71 -13.03 -28.83
N GLN A 355 13.62 -12.05 -28.72
CA GLN A 355 14.11 -11.28 -29.86
C GLN A 355 15.33 -11.92 -30.55
N GLY A 356 15.07 -12.87 -31.46
CA GLY A 356 16.02 -13.34 -32.47
C GLY A 356 16.75 -14.66 -32.14
N ASP A 357 16.81 -15.57 -33.14
CA ASP A 357 17.60 -16.82 -33.20
C ASP A 357 17.63 -17.74 -31.96
N THR A 358 16.66 -17.60 -31.05
CA THR A 358 16.54 -18.47 -29.87
C THR A 358 16.10 -19.87 -30.29
N SER A 359 16.84 -20.91 -29.88
CA SER A 359 16.53 -22.28 -30.28
C SER A 359 15.24 -22.79 -29.63
N LEU A 360 14.53 -23.72 -30.30
CA LEU A 360 13.34 -24.37 -29.74
C LEU A 360 13.64 -25.06 -28.39
N THR A 361 14.88 -25.53 -28.20
CA THR A 361 15.35 -26.14 -26.94
C THR A 361 15.39 -25.12 -25.81
N GLU A 362 15.94 -23.93 -26.04
CA GLU A 362 16.00 -22.84 -25.04
C GLU A 362 14.60 -22.28 -24.75
N LEU A 363 13.74 -22.18 -25.77
CA LEU A 363 12.33 -21.80 -25.59
C LEU A 363 11.59 -22.82 -24.72
N ARG A 364 11.77 -24.13 -24.94
CA ARG A 364 11.18 -25.18 -24.09
C ARG A 364 11.73 -25.20 -22.67
N GLN A 365 13.01 -24.88 -22.47
CA GLN A 365 13.60 -24.73 -21.13
C GLN A 365 13.05 -23.50 -20.37
N THR A 366 12.78 -22.41 -21.09
CA THR A 366 12.33 -21.14 -20.50
C THR A 366 10.82 -21.07 -20.28
N PHE A 367 10.03 -21.52 -21.27
CA PHE A 367 8.57 -21.39 -21.33
C PHE A 367 7.81 -22.71 -21.12
N GLY A 368 8.53 -23.83 -21.01
CA GLY A 368 7.98 -25.17 -20.84
C GLY A 368 7.67 -25.89 -22.17
N TYR A 369 7.31 -27.17 -22.08
CA TYR A 369 7.25 -28.09 -23.22
C TYR A 369 6.00 -27.99 -24.13
N SER A 370 5.10 -27.02 -23.94
CA SER A 370 3.94 -26.86 -24.83
C SER A 370 4.33 -26.10 -26.09
N ASP A 371 4.35 -26.80 -27.22
CA ASP A 371 4.68 -26.21 -28.51
C ASP A 371 3.62 -25.22 -29.00
N GLU A 372 2.35 -25.39 -28.61
CA GLU A 372 1.30 -24.41 -28.91
C GLU A 372 1.51 -23.12 -28.13
N PHE A 373 1.89 -23.21 -26.84
CA PHE A 373 2.26 -22.03 -26.05
C PHE A 373 3.47 -21.32 -26.66
N ILE A 374 4.53 -22.04 -27.04
CA ILE A 374 5.70 -21.46 -27.69
C ILE A 374 5.33 -20.76 -29.02
N LYS A 375 4.47 -21.37 -29.84
CA LYS A 375 3.96 -20.75 -31.08
C LYS A 375 3.18 -19.45 -30.83
N SER A 376 2.50 -19.33 -29.69
CA SER A 376 1.75 -18.10 -29.33
C SER A 376 2.64 -16.89 -29.00
N LEU A 377 3.95 -17.08 -28.79
CA LEU A 377 4.87 -16.02 -28.36
C LEU A 377 5.27 -15.00 -29.45
N SER A 378 5.00 -15.31 -30.73
CA SER A 378 5.41 -14.44 -31.86
C SER A 378 4.59 -13.14 -31.95
N PRO A 379 5.22 -11.94 -31.93
CA PRO A 379 4.49 -10.67 -32.01
C PRO A 379 3.91 -10.39 -33.40
N LYS A 380 2.67 -9.89 -33.45
CA LYS A 380 2.07 -9.19 -34.61
C LYS A 380 1.70 -7.77 -34.18
N TYR A 381 2.09 -6.75 -34.94
CA TYR A 381 1.85 -5.32 -34.61
C TYR A 381 1.65 -4.47 -35.86
N LEU A 382 0.67 -3.55 -35.84
CA LEU A 382 0.48 -2.43 -36.79
C LEU A 382 -0.61 -1.44 -36.26
N PRO A 383 -0.41 -0.10 -36.23
CA PRO A 383 -1.38 0.88 -35.68
C PRO A 383 -1.88 1.97 -36.68
N ASN A 384 -2.99 2.70 -36.37
CA ASN A 384 -3.20 4.16 -36.68
C ASN A 384 -4.57 4.84 -36.26
N ILE A 385 -4.47 5.96 -35.51
CA ILE A 385 -5.16 7.31 -35.58
C ILE A 385 -6.71 7.55 -35.31
N SER A 386 -6.98 8.58 -34.45
CA SER A 386 -8.18 9.46 -34.17
C SER A 386 -9.51 8.92 -33.60
N ASN A 387 -10.36 9.62 -32.79
CA ASN A 387 -10.32 10.87 -31.97
C ASN A 387 -11.52 10.87 -30.93
N GLY A 388 -11.39 11.40 -29.69
CA GLY A 388 -12.45 11.55 -28.61
C GLY A 388 -12.31 10.63 -27.35
N GLY A 389 -12.53 11.00 -26.06
CA GLY A 389 -12.89 12.27 -25.37
C GLY A 389 -12.80 12.23 -23.79
N ASP A 390 -12.54 13.38 -23.13
CA ASP A 390 -12.84 13.82 -21.72
C ASP A 390 -12.25 13.19 -20.41
N SER A 391 -12.52 13.89 -19.28
CA SER A 391 -11.83 13.99 -17.96
C SER A 391 -11.75 12.75 -17.02
N LEU A 392 -10.69 12.69 -16.18
CA LEU A 392 -10.39 11.58 -15.27
C LEU A 392 -11.11 11.65 -13.91
N SER A 393 -11.68 10.51 -13.48
CA SER A 393 -12.14 10.26 -12.10
C SER A 393 -11.14 9.37 -11.34
N ALA A 394 -11.55 8.61 -10.32
CA ALA A 394 -10.71 7.55 -9.73
C ALA A 394 -10.90 6.25 -10.53
N GLN A 395 -9.82 5.68 -11.08
CA GLN A 395 -9.95 4.55 -12.03
C GLN A 395 -10.33 3.23 -11.38
N PHE A 396 -9.70 2.88 -10.27
CA PHE A 396 -9.93 1.64 -9.56
C PHE A 396 -10.26 1.94 -8.10
N VAL A 397 -11.36 1.35 -7.63
CA VAL A 397 -11.87 1.55 -6.28
C VAL A 397 -12.13 0.20 -5.65
N GLY A 398 -11.72 0.03 -4.39
CA GLY A 398 -11.89 -1.22 -3.66
C GLY A 398 -12.22 -1.04 -2.19
N SER A 399 -12.09 -2.12 -1.42
CA SER A 399 -12.33 -2.12 0.02
C SER A 399 -11.03 -2.13 0.83
N SER A 400 -10.84 -1.10 1.66
CA SER A 400 -9.75 -1.05 2.64
C SER A 400 -10.09 -1.80 3.93
N VAL A 401 -9.10 -1.98 4.79
CA VAL A 401 -9.27 -2.55 6.14
C VAL A 401 -10.02 -1.57 7.06
N THR A 402 -10.95 -2.08 7.85
CA THR A 402 -11.84 -1.27 8.72
C THR A 402 -11.54 -1.41 10.21
N ASN A 403 -10.52 -2.20 10.58
CA ASN A 403 -10.13 -2.44 11.96
C ASN A 403 -8.61 -2.58 12.08
N LEU A 404 -8.10 -2.38 13.30
CA LEU A 404 -6.67 -2.43 13.58
C LEU A 404 -6.08 -3.84 13.39
N ASN A 405 -6.82 -4.92 13.69
CA ASN A 405 -6.29 -6.27 13.56
C ASN A 405 -5.85 -6.57 12.12
N ASP A 406 -6.73 -6.34 11.16
CA ASP A 406 -6.47 -6.66 9.76
C ASP A 406 -5.42 -5.73 9.14
N LEU A 407 -5.39 -4.46 9.55
CA LEU A 407 -4.33 -3.52 9.20
C LEU A 407 -2.95 -4.00 9.69
N LEU A 408 -2.85 -4.51 10.92
CA LEU A 408 -1.59 -5.00 11.46
C LEU A 408 -1.19 -6.36 10.85
N VAL A 409 -2.15 -7.24 10.55
CA VAL A 409 -1.89 -8.50 9.83
C VAL A 409 -1.40 -8.24 8.40
N GLN A 410 -2.04 -7.31 7.68
CA GLN A 410 -1.62 -6.89 6.34
C GLN A 410 -0.22 -6.24 6.38
N GLY A 411 -0.01 -5.29 7.30
CA GLY A 411 1.28 -4.63 7.49
C GLY A 411 2.41 -5.63 7.83
N THR A 412 2.14 -6.61 8.69
CA THR A 412 3.11 -7.67 9.05
C THR A 412 3.53 -8.48 7.80
N ARG A 413 2.58 -8.81 6.92
CA ARG A 413 2.86 -9.51 5.67
C ARG A 413 3.68 -8.67 4.69
N TRP A 414 3.38 -7.37 4.57
CA TRP A 414 4.16 -6.44 3.74
C TRP A 414 5.58 -6.27 4.29
N SER A 415 5.73 -5.97 5.59
CA SER A 415 7.03 -5.85 6.24
C SER A 415 7.88 -7.12 6.10
N SER A 416 7.30 -8.31 6.27
CA SER A 416 8.05 -9.54 6.01
C SER A 416 8.48 -9.66 4.54
N GLY A 417 7.59 -9.42 3.57
CA GLY A 417 7.95 -9.56 2.16
C GLY A 417 9.04 -8.57 1.70
N LEU A 418 9.01 -7.34 2.24
CA LEU A 418 9.99 -6.30 1.94
C LEU A 418 11.36 -6.60 2.60
N VAL A 419 11.37 -7.09 3.84
CA VAL A 419 12.59 -7.55 4.50
C VAL A 419 13.14 -8.80 3.80
N ASP A 420 12.29 -9.75 3.40
CA ASP A 420 12.67 -10.92 2.61
C ASP A 420 13.39 -10.49 1.30
N VAL A 421 12.91 -9.44 0.61
CA VAL A 421 13.62 -8.84 -0.54
C VAL A 421 14.96 -8.24 -0.11
N GLY A 422 14.98 -7.39 0.93
CA GLY A 422 16.17 -6.70 1.44
C GLY A 422 17.30 -7.63 1.92
N ILE A 423 16.99 -8.85 2.37
CA ILE A 423 17.99 -9.86 2.80
C ILE A 423 18.23 -10.97 1.74
N SER A 424 17.63 -10.86 0.56
CA SER A 424 17.79 -11.82 -0.53
C SER A 424 18.92 -11.44 -1.50
N LYS A 425 19.19 -12.33 -2.46
CA LYS A 425 20.04 -12.02 -3.64
C LYS A 425 19.49 -10.89 -4.53
N PHE A 426 18.23 -10.49 -4.33
CA PHE A 426 17.57 -9.38 -5.01
C PHE A 426 17.56 -8.10 -4.17
N CYS A 427 18.33 -8.03 -3.08
CA CYS A 427 18.53 -6.81 -2.29
C CYS A 427 18.88 -5.63 -3.22
N PRO A 428 18.17 -4.49 -3.15
CA PRO A 428 18.40 -3.34 -4.02
C PRO A 428 19.87 -2.88 -4.06
N PHE A 429 20.56 -2.81 -2.92
CA PHE A 429 21.99 -2.45 -2.90
C PHE A 429 22.94 -3.42 -3.61
N ILE A 430 22.53 -4.68 -3.83
CA ILE A 430 23.37 -5.72 -4.45
C ILE A 430 22.98 -5.90 -5.93
N TYR A 431 21.68 -6.03 -6.20
CA TYR A 431 21.15 -6.34 -7.53
C TYR A 431 20.82 -5.09 -8.35
N GLY A 432 20.34 -4.02 -7.69
CA GLY A 432 19.90 -2.78 -8.32
C GLY A 432 20.98 -2.03 -9.14
N PRO A 433 22.24 -1.88 -8.70
CA PRO A 433 23.25 -1.12 -9.46
C PRO A 433 23.58 -1.72 -10.84
N LEU A 434 23.18 -2.96 -11.08
CA LEU A 434 23.37 -3.68 -12.35
C LEU A 434 22.15 -3.59 -13.29
N LYS A 435 21.06 -2.93 -12.86
CA LYS A 435 19.74 -3.00 -13.52
C LYS A 435 18.93 -1.71 -13.56
N THR A 436 19.08 -0.81 -12.58
CA THR A 436 18.25 0.39 -12.40
C THR A 436 19.09 1.65 -12.24
N SER A 437 18.47 2.83 -12.35
CA SER A 437 19.16 4.09 -12.06
C SER A 437 19.52 4.21 -10.57
N PHE A 438 20.51 5.03 -10.22
CA PHE A 438 20.94 5.20 -8.83
C PHE A 438 19.81 5.70 -7.92
N LEU A 439 19.01 6.67 -8.37
CA LEU A 439 17.89 7.20 -7.59
C LEU A 439 16.74 6.20 -7.50
N GLU A 440 16.42 5.49 -8.60
CA GLU A 440 15.41 4.43 -8.58
C GLU A 440 15.81 3.30 -7.61
N ASN A 441 17.07 2.88 -7.62
CA ASN A 441 17.60 1.89 -6.67
C ASN A 441 17.46 2.36 -5.21
N ILE A 442 17.71 3.64 -4.92
CA ILE A 442 17.47 4.19 -3.59
C ILE A 442 15.98 4.13 -3.20
N CYS A 443 15.05 4.36 -4.13
CA CYS A 443 13.61 4.20 -3.87
C CYS A 443 13.24 2.74 -3.52
N TYR A 444 13.74 1.75 -4.27
CA TYR A 444 13.56 0.33 -3.92
C TYR A 444 14.24 -0.04 -2.59
N SER A 445 15.36 0.61 -2.28
CA SER A 445 16.04 0.45 -0.98
C SER A 445 15.16 0.99 0.15
N GLU A 446 14.57 2.19 0.01
CA GLU A 446 13.64 2.73 1.02
C GLU A 446 12.48 1.76 1.28
N LEU A 447 11.85 1.25 0.21
CA LEU A 447 10.79 0.25 0.31
C LEU A 447 11.23 -1.04 1.03
N SER A 448 12.44 -1.53 0.74
CA SER A 448 12.95 -2.77 1.35
C SER A 448 13.38 -2.59 2.82
N PHE A 449 13.84 -1.39 3.19
CA PHE A 449 14.46 -1.12 4.49
C PHE A 449 13.58 -0.29 5.46
N PHE A 450 12.48 0.34 5.03
CA PHE A 450 11.57 1.03 5.96
C PHE A 450 11.00 0.15 7.08
N PRO A 451 10.78 -1.18 6.93
CA PRO A 451 10.37 -2.01 8.05
C PRO A 451 11.34 -1.92 9.23
N PHE A 452 12.64 -1.65 9.01
CA PHE A 452 13.59 -1.46 10.10
C PHE A 452 13.37 -0.20 10.94
N TYR A 453 12.38 0.66 10.65
CA TYR A 453 11.90 1.70 11.57
C TYR A 453 11.53 1.17 12.96
N PHE A 454 11.23 -0.14 13.11
CA PHE A 454 11.01 -0.72 14.43
C PHE A 454 12.24 -0.53 15.36
N LEU A 455 13.47 -0.62 14.86
CA LEU A 455 14.69 -0.51 15.65
C LEU A 455 14.82 0.86 16.36
N PRO A 456 14.82 2.02 15.65
CA PRO A 456 14.85 3.31 16.30
C PRO A 456 13.60 3.57 17.14
N VAL A 457 12.40 3.18 16.70
CA VAL A 457 11.16 3.45 17.46
C VAL A 457 11.14 2.70 18.80
N TRP A 458 11.58 1.43 18.83
CA TRP A 458 11.76 0.70 20.09
C TRP A 458 12.87 1.30 20.96
N CYS A 459 13.98 1.77 20.36
CA CYS A 459 15.04 2.47 21.09
C CYS A 459 14.53 3.77 21.75
N PHE A 460 13.88 4.66 21.00
CA PHE A 460 13.34 5.93 21.51
C PHE A 460 12.10 5.78 22.41
N GLY A 461 11.43 4.62 22.37
CA GLY A 461 10.35 4.26 23.28
C GLY A 461 10.79 3.56 24.57
N THR A 462 12.07 3.23 24.71
CA THR A 462 12.63 2.57 25.91
C THR A 462 13.82 3.32 26.52
N ILE A 463 14.90 3.55 25.78
CA ILE A 463 16.17 4.05 26.32
C ILE A 463 16.04 5.48 26.88
N PRO A 464 15.42 6.46 26.18
CA PRO A 464 15.18 7.78 26.75
C PRO A 464 14.30 7.77 28.00
N GLN A 465 13.34 6.83 28.09
CA GLN A 465 12.41 6.68 29.21
C GLN A 465 13.11 6.14 30.44
N LEU A 466 13.94 5.10 30.30
CA LEU A 466 14.75 4.57 31.41
C LEU A 466 15.74 5.64 31.92
N CYS A 467 16.43 6.33 31.01
CA CYS A 467 17.32 7.43 31.38
C CYS A 467 16.58 8.63 32.00
N LEU A 468 15.36 8.94 31.54
CA LEU A 468 14.49 9.97 32.16
C LEU A 468 14.04 9.55 33.56
N PHE A 469 13.71 8.27 33.76
CA PHE A 469 13.37 7.72 35.07
C PHE A 469 14.54 7.80 36.06
N HIS A 470 15.78 7.54 35.61
CA HIS A 470 16.97 7.56 36.48
C HIS A 470 17.72 8.90 36.57
N GLY A 471 17.54 9.83 35.63
CA GLY A 471 18.19 11.15 35.65
C GLY A 471 19.51 11.21 34.92
N VAL A 472 19.67 10.30 33.97
CA VAL A 472 20.81 10.19 33.09
C VAL A 472 20.56 11.06 31.85
N PRO A 473 21.35 12.12 31.61
CA PRO A 473 21.18 12.98 30.45
C PRO A 473 21.69 12.27 29.19
N LEU A 474 20.84 12.17 28.17
CA LEU A 474 21.18 11.58 26.86
C LEU A 474 21.34 12.61 25.75
N TYR A 475 21.14 13.88 26.04
CA TYR A 475 21.11 14.97 25.08
C TYR A 475 21.89 16.17 25.64
N PRO A 476 22.36 17.09 24.79
CA PRO A 476 22.95 18.34 25.25
C PRO A 476 21.99 19.10 26.18
N GLU A 477 22.56 19.74 27.19
CA GLU A 477 21.86 20.72 28.03
C GLU A 477 21.57 22.02 27.27
N VAL A 478 20.58 22.80 27.71
CA VAL A 478 20.06 24.00 26.99
C VAL A 478 21.15 25.03 26.67
N SER A 479 22.15 25.18 27.52
CA SER A 479 23.31 26.06 27.37
C SER A 479 24.29 25.63 26.27
N ASN A 480 24.25 24.37 25.84
CA ASN A 480 25.22 23.79 24.92
C ASN A 480 24.93 24.22 23.47
N SER A 481 25.96 24.59 22.71
CA SER A 481 25.81 25.05 21.32
C SER A 481 25.16 24.02 20.37
N PHE A 482 25.25 22.73 20.67
CA PHE A 482 24.58 21.66 19.90
C PHE A 482 23.12 21.42 20.33
N PHE A 483 22.63 22.06 21.40
CA PHE A 483 21.25 21.89 21.88
C PHE A 483 20.24 22.06 20.77
N GLY A 484 20.34 23.15 19.99
CA GLY A 484 19.39 23.49 18.93
C GLY A 484 19.29 22.46 17.79
N VAL A 485 20.31 21.61 17.59
CA VAL A 485 20.33 20.61 16.50
C VAL A 485 19.24 19.56 16.69
N PHE A 486 19.06 19.05 17.91
CA PHE A 486 18.10 17.99 18.23
C PHE A 486 16.62 18.39 18.02
N PRO A 487 16.10 19.49 18.62
CA PRO A 487 14.74 19.95 18.35
C PRO A 487 14.61 20.44 16.90
N PHE A 488 15.66 20.98 16.26
CA PHE A 488 15.60 21.32 14.84
C PHE A 488 15.33 20.09 13.97
N ILE A 489 16.07 18.99 14.13
CA ILE A 489 15.84 17.75 13.37
C ILE A 489 14.40 17.27 13.56
N PHE A 490 13.95 17.18 14.82
CA PHE A 490 12.60 16.72 15.13
C PHE A 490 11.50 17.62 14.53
N LEU A 491 11.57 18.92 14.75
CA LEU A 491 10.59 19.89 14.23
C LEU A 491 10.64 19.98 12.70
N SER A 492 11.83 19.88 12.10
CA SER A 492 12.04 19.88 10.65
C SER A 492 11.39 18.66 9.99
N ALA A 493 11.55 17.46 10.56
CA ALA A 493 10.89 16.25 10.08
C ALA A 493 9.36 16.34 10.23
N CYS A 494 8.86 16.73 11.41
CA CYS A 494 7.43 16.92 11.67
C CYS A 494 6.80 17.94 10.70
N SER A 495 7.47 19.09 10.50
CA SER A 495 6.99 20.15 9.60
C SER A 495 7.01 19.72 8.14
N LYS A 496 8.01 18.95 7.70
CA LYS A 496 8.05 18.42 6.33
C LYS A 496 6.91 17.45 6.06
N HIS A 497 6.63 16.56 7.01
CA HIS A 497 5.50 15.62 6.88
C HIS A 497 4.16 16.36 6.89
N LEU A 498 3.98 17.34 7.78
CA LEU A 498 2.77 18.18 7.79
C LEU A 498 2.58 18.94 6.46
N LEU A 499 3.66 19.48 5.88
CA LEU A 499 3.62 20.12 4.57
C LEU A 499 3.19 19.14 3.47
N GLU A 500 3.67 17.90 3.48
CA GLU A 500 3.26 16.86 2.52
C GLU A 500 1.79 16.45 2.70
N VAL A 501 1.29 16.40 3.94
CA VAL A 501 -0.13 16.17 4.23
C VAL A 501 -0.99 17.29 3.64
N ILE A 502 -0.66 18.56 3.91
CA ILE A 502 -1.41 19.73 3.42
C ILE A 502 -1.36 19.82 1.89
N LEU A 503 -0.19 19.62 1.26
CA LEU A 503 -0.04 19.65 -0.21
C LEU A 503 -0.80 18.54 -0.94
N ALA A 504 -1.19 17.48 -0.23
CA ALA A 504 -2.03 16.39 -0.73
C ALA A 504 -3.50 16.51 -0.26
N GLY A 505 -3.92 17.66 0.28
CA GLY A 505 -5.30 17.94 0.69
C GLY A 505 -5.69 17.43 2.09
N GLY A 506 -4.75 16.91 2.87
CA GLY A 506 -4.98 16.43 4.23
C GLY A 506 -4.98 17.55 5.28
N SER A 507 -5.54 17.24 6.45
CA SER A 507 -5.65 18.17 7.60
C SER A 507 -4.55 17.94 8.65
N ILE A 508 -4.46 18.82 9.66
CA ILE A 508 -3.61 18.58 10.85
C ILE A 508 -4.03 17.31 11.61
N GLN A 509 -5.33 16.98 11.62
CA GLN A 509 -5.83 15.71 12.17
C GLN A 509 -5.32 14.52 11.36
N THR A 510 -5.31 14.61 10.02
CA THR A 510 -4.73 13.61 9.12
C THR A 510 -3.25 13.39 9.43
N TRP A 511 -2.46 14.47 9.57
CA TRP A 511 -1.05 14.40 9.96
C TRP A 511 -0.87 13.69 11.32
N SER A 512 -1.66 14.04 12.33
CA SER A 512 -1.60 13.38 13.64
C SER A 512 -1.95 11.89 13.56
N ASN A 513 -2.95 11.51 12.75
CA ASN A 513 -3.34 10.12 12.57
C ASN A 513 -2.26 9.32 11.81
N GLU A 514 -1.65 9.88 10.78
CA GLU A 514 -0.51 9.27 10.06
C GLU A 514 0.69 9.05 11.00
N GLN A 515 1.03 10.03 11.85
CA GLN A 515 2.09 9.89 12.86
C GLN A 515 1.76 8.78 13.87
N ARG A 516 0.53 8.76 14.39
CA ARG A 516 0.04 7.73 15.33
C ARG A 516 0.14 6.33 14.73
N ILE A 517 -0.38 6.13 13.53
CA ILE A 517 -0.40 4.81 12.92
C ILE A 517 0.99 4.36 12.46
N TRP A 518 1.88 5.28 12.06
CA TRP A 518 3.28 4.97 11.82
C TRP A 518 3.99 4.47 13.08
N MET A 519 3.77 5.10 14.24
CA MET A 519 4.30 4.61 15.53
C MET A 519 3.75 3.22 15.88
N ILE A 520 2.44 3.02 15.75
CA ILE A 520 1.79 1.72 16.02
C ILE A 520 2.35 0.63 15.08
N LYS A 521 2.35 0.86 13.76
CA LYS A 521 2.90 -0.06 12.75
C LYS A 521 4.37 -0.38 13.03
N SER A 522 5.17 0.61 13.45
CA SER A 522 6.59 0.44 13.79
C SER A 522 6.82 -0.43 15.02
N VAL A 523 6.06 -0.24 16.10
CA VAL A 523 6.15 -1.06 17.32
C VAL A 523 5.63 -2.49 17.09
N THR A 524 4.72 -2.68 16.13
CA THR A 524 4.00 -3.94 15.90
C THR A 524 4.35 -4.59 14.55
N SER A 525 3.63 -4.29 13.48
CA SER A 525 3.74 -4.91 12.16
C SER A 525 5.17 -4.99 11.63
N HIS A 526 5.93 -3.92 11.80
CA HIS A 526 7.30 -3.81 11.33
C HIS A 526 8.23 -4.74 12.11
N LEU A 527 8.13 -4.76 13.45
CA LEU A 527 8.85 -5.69 14.32
C LEU A 527 8.51 -7.14 13.95
N TYR A 528 7.23 -7.52 14.01
CA TYR A 528 6.81 -8.91 13.81
C TYR A 528 7.06 -9.39 12.37
N GLY A 529 6.91 -8.52 11.37
CA GLY A 529 7.21 -8.83 9.97
C GLY A 529 8.70 -9.02 9.71
N SER A 530 9.55 -8.14 10.27
CA SER A 530 11.01 -8.27 10.16
C SER A 530 11.52 -9.55 10.86
N LEU A 531 10.99 -9.85 12.05
CA LEU A 531 11.30 -11.11 12.75
C LEU A 531 10.83 -12.33 11.95
N ASP A 532 9.65 -12.28 11.34
CA ASP A 532 9.11 -13.37 10.52
C ASP A 532 9.99 -13.67 9.29
N ALA A 533 10.47 -12.63 8.59
CA ALA A 533 11.43 -12.75 7.49
C ALA A 533 12.76 -13.36 7.94
N ILE A 534 13.34 -12.86 9.04
CA ILE A 534 14.59 -13.39 9.59
C ILE A 534 14.43 -14.87 10.00
N MET A 535 13.34 -15.23 10.70
CA MET A 535 13.05 -16.60 11.12
C MET A 535 12.84 -17.57 9.94
N LYS A 536 12.23 -17.12 8.84
CA LYS A 536 12.16 -17.89 7.59
C LYS A 536 13.55 -18.11 7.00
N ARG A 537 14.38 -17.06 6.95
CA ARG A 537 15.72 -17.11 6.36
C ARG A 537 16.65 -18.10 7.07
N ILE A 538 16.56 -18.19 8.39
CA ILE A 538 17.29 -19.17 9.22
C ILE A 538 16.54 -20.51 9.41
N SER A 539 15.49 -20.76 8.61
CA SER A 539 14.69 -22.00 8.61
C SER A 539 14.00 -22.37 9.93
N MET A 540 13.89 -21.44 10.89
CA MET A 540 13.18 -21.65 12.16
C MET A 540 11.64 -21.61 12.01
N ARG A 541 11.13 -21.05 10.91
CA ARG A 541 9.68 -20.99 10.64
C ARG A 541 9.37 -21.24 9.17
N LYS A 542 8.36 -22.05 8.87
CA LYS A 542 7.81 -22.19 7.52
C LYS A 542 7.05 -20.92 7.12
N ALA A 543 7.14 -20.51 5.86
CA ALA A 543 6.38 -19.39 5.35
C ALA A 543 4.87 -19.68 5.40
N SER A 544 4.13 -18.92 6.21
CA SER A 544 2.67 -18.98 6.31
C SER A 544 2.04 -17.76 5.64
N PHE A 545 1.23 -17.97 4.60
CA PHE A 545 0.50 -16.92 3.90
C PHE A 545 -0.99 -17.18 4.02
N LEU A 546 -1.68 -16.42 4.87
CA LEU A 546 -3.12 -16.44 5.02
C LEU A 546 -3.69 -15.11 4.48
N PRO A 547 -4.56 -15.14 3.46
CA PRO A 547 -5.36 -13.98 3.06
C PRO A 547 -6.13 -13.40 4.25
N THR A 548 -6.19 -12.08 4.34
CA THR A 548 -7.08 -11.38 5.28
C THR A 548 -8.53 -11.68 4.93
N ASN A 549 -9.42 -11.64 5.92
CA ASN A 549 -10.84 -11.78 5.65
C ASN A 549 -11.38 -10.49 4.99
N LYS A 550 -12.26 -10.62 3.97
CA LYS A 550 -12.92 -9.47 3.33
C LYS A 550 -14.39 -9.33 3.73
N VAL A 551 -14.90 -10.21 4.61
CA VAL A 551 -16.23 -10.08 5.20
C VAL A 551 -16.30 -8.87 6.13
N VAL A 552 -17.31 -8.02 5.92
CA VAL A 552 -17.54 -6.80 6.71
C VAL A 552 -18.30 -7.12 7.99
N ASP A 553 -17.80 -6.60 9.12
CA ASP A 553 -18.44 -6.66 10.44
C ASP A 553 -18.91 -5.24 10.84
N SER A 554 -20.19 -5.12 11.21
CA SER A 554 -20.82 -3.84 11.57
C SER A 554 -20.29 -3.22 12.87
N ASP A 555 -19.89 -4.02 13.87
CA ASP A 555 -19.29 -3.52 15.12
C ASP A 555 -17.91 -2.92 14.85
N HIS A 556 -17.10 -3.56 13.99
CA HIS A 556 -15.81 -3.03 13.55
C HIS A 556 -15.94 -1.70 12.78
N VAL A 557 -16.84 -1.65 11.78
CA VAL A 557 -17.07 -0.43 10.98
C VAL A 557 -17.58 0.73 11.84
N LYS A 558 -18.46 0.48 12.80
CA LYS A 558 -19.01 1.52 13.69
C LYS A 558 -17.93 2.22 14.52
N LEU A 559 -16.99 1.46 15.10
CA LEU A 559 -15.86 2.04 15.84
C LEU A 559 -14.96 2.90 14.95
N TYR A 560 -14.69 2.42 13.74
CA TYR A 560 -13.88 3.15 12.76
C TYR A 560 -14.53 4.48 12.37
N GLN A 561 -15.83 4.49 12.08
CA GLN A 561 -16.56 5.73 11.76
C GLN A 561 -16.61 6.73 12.92
N MET A 562 -16.62 6.25 14.16
CA MET A 562 -16.48 7.08 15.36
C MET A 562 -15.05 7.60 15.62
N GLY A 563 -14.08 7.30 14.74
CA GLY A 563 -12.68 7.68 14.93
C GLY A 563 -12.00 6.94 16.08
N LYS A 564 -12.47 5.74 16.45
CA LYS A 564 -11.93 4.94 17.55
C LYS A 564 -11.20 3.69 17.06
N PHE A 565 -9.96 3.53 17.51
CA PHE A 565 -9.15 2.32 17.28
C PHE A 565 -9.85 1.09 17.87
N ASP A 566 -9.85 -0.03 17.17
CA ASP A 566 -10.38 -1.29 17.69
C ASP A 566 -9.24 -2.17 18.24
N PHE A 567 -9.11 -2.26 19.56
CA PHE A 567 -8.04 -3.01 20.21
C PHE A 567 -8.35 -4.51 20.38
N ARG A 568 -9.37 -5.05 19.69
CA ARG A 568 -9.62 -6.49 19.56
C ARG A 568 -8.59 -7.16 18.63
N ILE A 569 -7.33 -7.14 19.08
CA ILE A 569 -6.16 -7.71 18.38
C ILE A 569 -5.49 -8.78 19.25
N SER A 570 -4.51 -9.51 18.70
CA SER A 570 -3.80 -10.54 19.49
C SER A 570 -3.06 -9.96 20.72
N THR A 571 -3.11 -10.71 21.83
CA THR A 571 -2.50 -10.34 23.13
C THR A 571 -1.03 -9.93 23.00
N THR A 572 -0.24 -10.67 22.22
CA THR A 572 1.20 -10.41 22.03
C THR A 572 1.47 -9.06 21.37
N VAL A 573 0.69 -8.72 20.33
CA VAL A 573 0.79 -7.45 19.60
C VAL A 573 0.31 -6.28 20.47
N LEU A 574 -0.76 -6.48 21.25
CA LEU A 574 -1.28 -5.44 22.13
C LEU A 574 -0.34 -5.18 23.32
N ALA A 575 0.22 -6.25 23.90
CA ALA A 575 1.12 -6.15 25.05
C ALA A 575 2.40 -5.38 24.73
N SER A 576 2.98 -5.53 23.53
CA SER A 576 4.20 -4.77 23.17
C SER A 576 3.95 -3.26 23.14
N MET A 577 2.87 -2.82 22.48
CA MET A 577 2.47 -1.43 22.43
C MET A 577 2.10 -0.86 23.80
N VAL A 578 1.26 -1.56 24.58
CA VAL A 578 0.80 -1.08 25.89
C VAL A 578 1.95 -1.01 26.90
N THR A 579 2.92 -1.92 26.83
CA THR A 579 4.12 -1.88 27.68
C THR A 579 4.92 -0.59 27.48
N LEU A 580 5.16 -0.18 26.23
CA LEU A 580 5.89 1.06 25.94
C LEU A 580 5.13 2.31 26.41
N VAL A 581 3.80 2.33 26.27
CA VAL A 581 2.97 3.44 26.75
C VAL A 581 2.99 3.54 28.28
N VAL A 582 2.85 2.42 28.98
CA VAL A 582 2.94 2.37 30.46
C VAL A 582 4.34 2.78 30.94
N LEU A 583 5.40 2.25 30.30
CA LEU A 583 6.78 2.63 30.60
C LEU A 583 6.99 4.14 30.43
N ASN A 584 6.54 4.73 29.33
CA ASN A 584 6.65 6.16 29.06
C ASN A 584 5.81 7.01 30.04
N MET A 585 4.62 6.55 30.45
CA MET A 585 3.82 7.24 31.49
C MET A 585 4.54 7.28 32.85
N VAL A 586 5.09 6.15 33.30
CA VAL A 586 5.82 6.07 34.58
C VAL A 586 7.12 6.89 34.52
N ALA A 587 7.89 6.76 33.43
CA ALA A 587 9.11 7.53 33.21
C ALA A 587 8.86 9.05 33.15
N PHE A 588 7.79 9.49 32.47
CA PHE A 588 7.42 10.91 32.40
C PHE A 588 7.13 11.47 33.79
N MET A 589 6.26 10.82 34.56
CA MET A 589 5.86 11.29 35.89
C MET A 589 7.04 11.32 36.88
N ALA A 590 7.84 10.25 36.92
CA ALA A 590 9.01 10.16 37.80
C ALA A 590 10.12 11.14 37.38
N GLY A 591 10.38 11.27 36.08
CA GLY A 591 11.38 12.19 35.53
C GLY A 591 11.02 13.66 35.77
N LEU A 592 9.75 14.02 35.58
CA LEU A 592 9.23 15.36 35.87
C LEU A 592 9.31 15.68 37.36
N ALA A 593 8.90 14.76 38.23
CA ALA A 593 9.01 14.92 39.68
C ALA A 593 10.46 15.13 40.13
N ARG A 594 11.41 14.34 39.61
CA ARG A 594 12.84 14.56 39.93
C ARG A 594 13.36 15.87 39.35
N ALA A 595 12.96 16.27 38.14
CA ALA A 595 13.38 17.54 37.55
C ALA A 595 12.95 18.75 38.42
N ILE A 596 11.72 18.73 38.95
CA ILE A 596 11.23 19.69 39.95
C ILE A 596 12.13 19.67 41.19
N VAL A 597 12.32 18.50 41.81
CA VAL A 597 12.97 18.36 43.14
C VAL A 597 14.47 18.68 43.12
N PHE A 598 15.19 18.26 42.08
CA PHE A 598 16.65 18.40 41.98
C PHE A 598 17.09 19.57 41.07
N GLY A 599 16.14 20.33 40.51
CA GLY A 599 16.41 21.50 39.68
C GLY A 599 17.11 21.22 38.34
N ASN A 600 17.26 19.95 37.93
CA ASN A 600 18.11 19.57 36.78
C ASN A 600 17.41 19.64 35.40
N TRP A 601 16.46 20.56 35.25
CA TRP A 601 15.63 20.77 34.06
C TRP A 601 16.42 20.93 32.76
N GLU A 602 17.45 21.77 32.78
CA GLU A 602 18.25 22.11 31.59
C GLU A 602 18.92 20.88 30.96
N LYS A 603 19.19 19.84 31.77
CA LYS A 603 19.82 18.58 31.35
C LYS A 603 18.84 17.52 30.88
N MET A 604 17.54 17.68 31.17
CA MET A 604 16.49 16.69 30.91
C MET A 604 15.47 17.14 29.86
N LEU A 605 15.52 18.40 29.42
CA LEU A 605 14.45 19.02 28.62
C LEU A 605 14.08 18.23 27.35
N ILE A 606 15.07 17.75 26.58
CA ILE A 606 14.79 16.97 25.35
C ILE A 606 14.14 15.61 25.68
N GLN A 607 14.55 14.93 26.76
CA GLN A 607 13.90 13.68 27.20
C GLN A 607 12.46 13.92 27.66
N VAL A 608 12.19 15.02 28.37
CA VAL A 608 10.83 15.40 28.81
C VAL A 608 9.95 15.72 27.60
N LEU A 609 10.44 16.50 26.63
CA LEU A 609 9.69 16.85 25.41
C LEU A 609 9.42 15.63 24.52
N LEU A 610 10.41 14.74 24.32
CA LEU A 610 10.23 13.49 23.59
C LEU A 610 9.18 12.60 24.26
N SER A 611 9.27 12.42 25.58
CA SER A 611 8.33 11.62 26.34
C SER A 611 6.90 12.20 26.30
N LEU A 612 6.75 13.52 26.41
CA LEU A 612 5.48 14.22 26.26
C LEU A 612 4.87 14.03 24.86
N TYR A 613 5.66 14.17 23.80
CA TYR A 613 5.21 13.92 22.43
C TYR A 613 4.73 12.47 22.25
N ILE A 614 5.46 11.49 22.80
CA ILE A 614 5.06 10.08 22.79
C ILE A 614 3.73 9.88 23.53
N LEU A 615 3.47 10.57 24.65
CA LEU A 615 2.16 10.51 25.34
C LEU A 615 1.02 11.09 24.48
N ILE A 616 1.24 12.24 23.83
CA ILE A 616 0.25 12.91 22.97
C ILE A 616 -0.13 12.01 21.78
N MET A 617 0.86 11.37 21.15
CA MET A 617 0.59 10.42 20.07
C MET A 617 -0.02 9.11 20.59
N SER A 618 0.40 8.63 21.76
CA SER A 618 -0.15 7.41 22.38
C SER A 618 -1.55 7.59 23.00
N TYR A 619 -2.15 8.78 22.96
CA TYR A 619 -3.45 9.06 23.55
C TYR A 619 -4.55 8.01 23.22
N PRO A 620 -4.72 7.51 21.98
CA PRO A 620 -5.74 6.49 21.70
C PRO A 620 -5.52 5.17 22.46
N VAL A 621 -4.26 4.81 22.75
CA VAL A 621 -3.91 3.62 23.56
C VAL A 621 -4.24 3.88 25.03
N ILE A 622 -3.95 5.09 25.54
CA ILE A 622 -4.29 5.52 26.91
C ILE A 622 -5.83 5.56 27.09
N GLU A 623 -6.57 6.11 26.12
CA GLU A 623 -8.03 6.11 26.09
C GLU A 623 -8.58 4.67 26.08
N GLY A 624 -8.01 3.80 25.24
CA GLY A 624 -8.35 2.37 25.15
C GLY A 624 -8.11 1.59 26.44
N MET A 625 -7.08 1.96 27.21
CA MET A 625 -6.68 1.32 28.46
C MET A 625 -7.52 1.77 29.65
N ILE A 626 -7.70 3.08 29.83
CA ILE A 626 -8.23 3.68 31.05
C ILE A 626 -9.69 4.12 30.90
N LEU A 627 -10.02 4.80 29.80
CA LEU A 627 -11.28 5.55 29.66
C LEU A 627 -12.41 4.75 29.00
N ARG A 628 -12.07 3.85 28.08
CA ARG A 628 -13.06 3.14 27.25
C ARG A 628 -13.75 1.97 27.95
N LYS A 629 -15.05 1.85 27.70
CA LYS A 629 -15.95 0.82 28.26
C LYS A 629 -16.65 -0.03 27.19
N ASP A 630 -16.43 0.27 25.90
CA ASP A 630 -16.97 -0.47 24.76
C ASP A 630 -16.14 -1.74 24.44
N LYS A 631 -16.67 -2.63 23.59
CA LYS A 631 -16.02 -3.91 23.22
C LYS A 631 -14.63 -3.74 22.56
N GLY A 632 -14.33 -2.59 21.97
CA GLY A 632 -13.04 -2.30 21.30
C GLY A 632 -11.96 -1.76 22.23
N ARG A 633 -12.19 -1.75 23.55
CA ARG A 633 -11.22 -1.35 24.58
C ARG A 633 -10.04 -2.32 24.70
N ILE A 634 -9.00 -1.90 25.40
CA ILE A 634 -7.88 -2.76 25.79
C ILE A 634 -8.32 -3.63 27.00
N PRO A 635 -8.14 -4.97 26.96
CA PRO A 635 -8.49 -5.83 28.09
C PRO A 635 -7.63 -5.55 29.32
N TYR A 636 -8.23 -5.52 30.51
CA TYR A 636 -7.52 -5.29 31.78
C TYR A 636 -6.38 -6.27 32.04
N SER A 637 -6.53 -7.53 31.59
CA SER A 637 -5.47 -8.56 31.68
C SER A 637 -4.21 -8.19 30.89
N VAL A 638 -4.36 -7.54 29.73
CA VAL A 638 -3.22 -7.07 28.92
C VAL A 638 -2.56 -5.87 29.59
N THR A 639 -3.35 -4.94 30.15
CA THR A 639 -2.82 -3.82 30.93
C THR A 639 -1.99 -4.30 32.12
N LEU A 640 -2.48 -5.28 32.89
CA LEU A 640 -1.75 -5.86 34.02
C LEU A 640 -0.44 -6.52 33.57
N LEU A 641 -0.46 -7.31 32.50
CA LEU A 641 0.72 -7.94 31.92
C LEU A 641 1.76 -6.89 31.45
N SER A 642 1.30 -5.82 30.81
CA SER A 642 2.15 -4.72 30.35
C SER A 642 2.73 -3.89 31.50
N ILE A 643 2.03 -3.77 32.64
CA ILE A 643 2.60 -3.18 33.85
C ILE A 643 3.74 -4.05 34.37
N VAL A 644 3.57 -5.38 34.42
CA VAL A 644 4.65 -6.30 34.83
C VAL A 644 5.87 -6.17 33.90
N PHE A 645 5.67 -6.16 32.57
CA PHE A 645 6.79 -5.96 31.63
C PHE A 645 7.43 -4.58 31.76
N ALA A 646 6.66 -3.50 31.96
CA ALA A 646 7.20 -2.17 32.17
C ALA A 646 8.05 -2.09 33.46
N MET A 647 7.63 -2.78 34.54
CA MET A 647 8.42 -2.90 35.77
C MET A 647 9.72 -3.69 35.56
N VAL A 648 9.72 -4.73 34.71
CA VAL A 648 10.96 -5.44 34.32
C VAL A 648 11.91 -4.52 33.54
N PHE A 649 11.40 -3.69 32.62
CA PHE A 649 12.22 -2.68 31.94
C PHE A 649 12.81 -1.65 32.93
N LEU A 650 11.99 -1.10 33.84
CA LEU A 650 12.40 -0.11 34.84
C LEU A 650 13.40 -0.63 35.88
N THR A 651 13.45 -1.94 36.10
CA THR A 651 14.35 -2.58 37.07
C THR A 651 15.54 -3.23 36.37
N LEU A 652 15.36 -4.41 35.79
CA LEU A 652 16.41 -5.19 35.13
C LEU A 652 16.99 -4.46 33.91
N GLY A 653 16.13 -3.82 33.11
CA GLY A 653 16.58 -3.03 31.95
C GLY A 653 17.47 -1.85 32.37
N SER A 654 17.08 -1.12 33.41
CA SER A 654 17.90 -0.04 33.97
C SER A 654 19.20 -0.53 34.60
N VAL A 655 19.22 -1.70 35.26
CA VAL A 655 20.46 -2.29 35.78
C VAL A 655 21.43 -2.58 34.63
N VAL A 656 20.99 -3.33 33.61
CA VAL A 656 21.84 -3.74 32.46
C VAL A 656 22.29 -2.57 31.59
N LEU A 657 21.54 -1.46 31.58
CA LEU A 657 21.86 -0.30 30.75
C LEU A 657 22.64 0.79 31.47
N LEU A 658 22.48 0.97 32.78
CA LEU A 658 23.01 2.14 33.49
C LEU A 658 24.16 1.81 34.45
N TYR A 659 24.44 0.53 34.69
CA TYR A 659 25.47 0.02 35.59
C TYR A 659 26.27 -1.12 34.93
#